data_AF-A0A3E2TR51-F1
#
_entry.id   AF-A0A3E2TR51-F1
#
_cell.length_a   1.000
_cell.length_b   1.000
_cell.length_c   1.000
_cell.angle_alpha   90.00
_cell.angle_beta   90.00
_cell.angle_gamma   90.00
#
_symmetry.space_group_name_H-M   'P 1'
#
loop_
_entity.id
_entity.type
_entity.pdbx_description
1 polymer ?
#
loop_
_entity_poly.entity_id
_entity_poly.type
_entity_poly.pdbx_seq_one_letter_code
_entity_poly.pdbx_strand_id
1 'polypeptide(L)'
;MRRKKRTGILTFLVFLIFVFSMVVWASDGIEGERMDTEDTETESVIRESEGRESQIQEESEGIAGETFTENDVETETGIEDSYVYDGEVFSEVNEYSARAVTKGKIDYTYWAIHQGAGFGNILEDGRDLDHVGCIMLKVGNTWKTAYCVHHNADLKGGHEYADTASYLTDSNKKRLTGLALYYGFRFSGWNPDKKTVPGDSDKGKYTATQVMIWMIERGWYTYDANTYAFQLNTKAINAAKKICDKSDQSPVGSSYDYFKTIYSKMQTFGTVPSFTYRSENSAQIRNMGYDFQTNQYVLKLTDTNNVLSMYDVSEVPNGVTAQKTGNTLNLYSSVPITSAGVIKLSKKSFKAETAVTVWSDQTISGYQQIGTYKEPETADLNTYLKITAQSVTMTAEKVWNDSDNIYGKRPSELMVDLYRGQSKGDKAVLVKTVILNAENEWQFTVSDLPQKDSAGGHIYYMFTEREAAGYTAETTESTAGTRHWKFTFTNTLNSGHLQLLKKSSDEALTGGNPCYTLLNAEYGVYTDRNCTNSVGDLITGESGWSNTLTSLATGTYYVKERKKPSGYRTDDAVHEVVINEGETTVITLTDEPITSWGQFRIEKSASDGASVSDTIPLTGAEFTIDYYGETGVTKENISDKVPLKTWVVAVKKTFDGQNTLYKAELEDTYLIAEKSDELFRDRMGKAVLPLGTIAIRETKAAEGYLLQGYVDDADGRRLNNYPGESVIINLADDGESASFFGEDGLKYSNPVFRVTNELHKCSIQIMKSTADEKPLENVIFGLYDESRQKILESQTNQDGRIIFSGLLPGKYWLKEEKTGNGNQLLKEPMEIVLPMVLTEQEVEKLKIDKSQLVYDENQQVFKLYDRIFEISNAGNLVLPMTGGDGLVLPDILFLAAALLLIIGVCSFVYRKGKITAR
;
A
#
# COMPACT_ATOMS: atom_id res chain seq x y z
N MET A 1 -29.56 65.91 14.63
CA MET A 1 -29.04 67.27 14.92
C MET A 1 -28.60 67.37 16.38
N ARG A 2 -27.69 68.32 16.68
CA ARG A 2 -27.30 68.87 18.01
C ARG A 2 -28.52 69.06 18.97
N ARG A 3 -28.44 69.01 20.32
CA ARG A 3 -27.35 68.78 21.32
C ARG A 3 -27.93 68.82 22.78
N LYS A 4 -27.12 68.40 23.78
CA LYS A 4 -27.20 68.69 25.26
C LYS A 4 -28.19 67.80 26.07
N LYS A 5 -27.91 67.40 27.33
CA LYS A 5 -26.78 67.73 28.25
C LYS A 5 -26.70 66.71 29.43
N ARG A 6 -25.45 66.39 29.90
CA ARG A 6 -25.04 66.06 31.31
C ARG A 6 -25.71 64.84 32.00
N THR A 7 -25.13 64.08 32.94
CA THR A 7 -23.79 63.80 33.54
C THR A 7 -24.01 62.52 34.38
N GLY A 8 -23.08 61.62 34.71
CA GLY A 8 -21.62 61.55 34.62
C GLY A 8 -21.11 60.45 35.58
N ILE A 9 -19.78 60.24 35.63
CA ILE A 9 -19.03 59.43 36.63
C ILE A 9 -19.17 57.90 36.48
N LEU A 10 -18.16 57.32 35.82
CA LEU A 10 -17.72 55.93 35.98
C LEU A 10 -16.40 55.98 36.75
N THR A 11 -16.26 55.25 37.86
CA THR A 11 -14.96 55.04 38.53
C THR A 11 -15.01 53.77 39.36
N PHE A 12 -14.17 52.79 39.03
CA PHE A 12 -13.84 51.68 39.91
C PHE A 12 -12.32 51.51 39.83
N LEU A 13 -11.64 51.56 40.98
CA LEU A 13 -10.19 51.49 41.07
C LEU A 13 -9.80 50.50 42.18
N VAL A 14 -8.62 49.90 41.97
CA VAL A 14 -8.13 48.67 42.61
C VAL A 14 -7.69 48.88 44.06
N PHE A 15 -7.48 47.75 44.76
CA PHE A 15 -6.70 47.52 45.99
C PHE A 15 -7.37 47.70 47.36
N LEU A 16 -7.43 46.59 48.12
CA LEU A 16 -6.59 46.45 49.32
C LEU A 16 -6.30 44.97 49.67
N ILE A 17 -5.01 44.60 49.59
CA ILE A 17 -4.20 43.91 50.61
C ILE A 17 -4.82 42.74 51.41
N PHE A 18 -4.20 41.57 51.29
CA PHE A 18 -3.79 40.78 52.46
C PHE A 18 -2.42 40.13 52.24
N VAL A 19 -1.48 40.42 53.15
CA VAL A 19 -0.17 39.76 53.31
C VAL A 19 -0.07 39.39 54.79
N PHE A 20 0.82 38.43 55.07
CA PHE A 20 1.16 37.82 56.36
C PHE A 20 0.29 36.63 56.80
N SER A 21 0.83 35.51 57.30
CA SER A 21 2.18 34.92 57.39
C SER A 21 2.13 33.97 58.59
N MET A 22 2.90 32.88 58.55
CA MET A 22 3.58 32.16 59.66
C MET A 22 3.40 30.64 59.60
N VAL A 23 4.39 29.80 59.98
CA VAL A 23 5.87 29.91 60.04
C VAL A 23 6.43 28.51 60.44
N VAL A 24 7.74 28.27 60.24
CA VAL A 24 8.54 27.11 60.76
C VAL A 24 8.22 25.75 60.08
N TRP A 25 9.16 25.15 59.33
CA TRP A 25 10.45 24.51 59.70
C TRP A 25 10.25 23.19 60.49
N ALA A 26 11.08 22.15 60.36
CA ALA A 26 12.37 21.98 59.67
C ALA A 26 12.40 20.54 59.05
N SER A 27 13.03 20.32 57.88
CA SER A 27 14.42 19.85 57.70
C SER A 27 14.60 18.33 57.95
N ASP A 28 15.59 17.62 57.41
CA ASP A 28 16.69 17.92 56.47
C ASP A 28 16.60 16.88 55.32
N GLY A 29 17.02 17.13 54.08
CA GLY A 29 18.34 17.56 53.62
C GLY A 29 18.79 16.56 52.54
N ILE A 30 19.82 16.78 51.73
CA ILE A 30 20.80 17.86 51.63
C ILE A 30 21.36 17.81 50.19
N GLU A 31 21.70 18.98 49.62
CA GLU A 31 22.69 19.27 48.55
C GLU A 31 22.85 18.32 47.32
N GLY A 32 23.12 18.79 46.11
CA GLY A 32 23.42 20.14 45.66
C GLY A 32 23.79 20.12 44.17
N GLU A 33 23.71 21.28 43.52
CA GLU A 33 24.11 21.49 42.11
C GLU A 33 25.60 21.11 41.91
N ARG A 34 26.12 20.81 40.71
CA ARG A 34 26.04 21.66 39.51
C ARG A 34 26.76 21.00 38.31
N MET A 35 26.20 21.20 37.11
CA MET A 35 26.87 21.51 35.82
C MET A 35 28.35 21.07 35.66
N ASP A 36 28.65 20.13 34.76
CA ASP A 36 29.24 20.44 33.43
C ASP A 36 29.52 19.17 32.59
N THR A 37 29.93 19.36 31.33
CA THR A 37 30.23 18.35 30.31
C THR A 37 31.68 17.80 30.36
N GLU A 38 31.92 16.77 29.51
CA GLU A 38 33.20 16.18 29.07
C GLU A 38 33.73 14.91 29.80
N ASP A 39 33.81 13.85 28.97
CA ASP A 39 34.94 12.93 28.76
C ASP A 39 35.31 11.73 29.66
N THR A 40 36.00 10.80 28.97
CA THR A 40 36.74 9.58 29.39
C THR A 40 35.91 8.30 29.62
N GLU A 41 35.99 7.30 28.74
CA GLU A 41 37.01 6.21 28.61
C GLU A 41 36.55 4.95 29.38
N THR A 42 36.43 3.74 28.82
CA THR A 42 37.44 2.80 28.26
C THR A 42 36.67 1.55 27.72
N GLU A 43 37.18 0.52 27.04
CA GLU A 43 38.52 -0.07 26.97
C GLU A 43 38.67 -1.05 25.75
N SER A 44 39.89 -1.18 25.20
CA SER A 44 40.46 -2.42 24.59
C SER A 44 39.86 -2.95 23.26
N VAL A 45 40.55 -3.56 22.27
CA VAL A 45 41.95 -3.98 21.99
C VAL A 45 42.15 -3.76 20.46
N ILE A 46 43.07 -2.99 19.88
CA ILE A 46 44.56 -3.00 19.86
C ILE A 46 45.22 -4.24 19.17
N ARG A 47 45.34 -4.20 17.83
CA ARG A 47 46.60 -4.20 17.03
C ARG A 47 46.25 -4.33 15.54
N GLU A 48 46.61 -3.37 14.66
CA GLU A 48 47.96 -3.06 14.15
C GLU A 48 48.62 -4.26 13.42
N SER A 49 49.22 -4.11 12.23
CA SER A 49 49.43 -2.89 11.43
C SER A 49 49.66 -3.20 9.94
N GLU A 50 49.38 -2.17 9.14
CA GLU A 50 49.94 -1.79 7.83
C GLU A 50 51.11 -2.60 7.22
N GLY A 51 51.10 -2.73 5.89
CA GLY A 51 52.26 -3.17 5.11
C GLY A 51 51.95 -3.26 3.62
N ARG A 52 52.41 -2.30 2.83
CA ARG A 52 52.04 -2.11 1.41
C ARG A 52 53.15 -2.59 0.46
N GLU A 53 52.73 -3.01 -0.74
CA GLU A 53 53.52 -3.10 -1.99
C GLU A 53 54.59 -4.22 -2.19
N SER A 54 54.20 -5.20 -3.03
CA SER A 54 54.77 -5.42 -4.38
C SER A 54 55.60 -6.69 -4.70
N GLN A 55 55.32 -7.20 -5.90
CA GLN A 55 56.09 -8.07 -6.81
C GLN A 55 56.27 -9.58 -6.54
N ILE A 56 55.74 -10.36 -7.50
CA ILE A 56 56.40 -11.42 -8.30
C ILE A 56 57.29 -12.43 -7.55
N GLN A 57 56.88 -13.70 -7.49
CA GLN A 57 57.35 -14.76 -8.42
C GLN A 57 56.57 -16.08 -8.15
N GLU A 58 56.22 -16.83 -9.20
CA GLU A 58 55.65 -18.18 -9.07
C GLU A 58 56.76 -19.23 -9.29
N GLU A 59 56.91 -20.16 -8.34
CA GLU A 59 57.49 -21.48 -8.58
C GLU A 59 56.58 -22.52 -7.90
N SER A 60 56.32 -23.62 -8.60
CA SER A 60 55.62 -24.79 -8.03
C SER A 60 56.34 -26.06 -8.46
N GLU A 61 57.12 -26.64 -7.55
CA GLU A 61 57.69 -27.98 -7.76
C GLU A 61 56.60 -29.05 -7.56
N GLY A 62 56.53 -29.99 -8.50
CA GLY A 62 55.75 -31.22 -8.39
C GLY A 62 56.67 -32.42 -8.20
N ILE A 63 56.64 -33.01 -7.00
CA ILE A 63 57.51 -34.14 -6.60
C ILE A 63 57.09 -35.45 -7.25
N ALA A 64 58.06 -36.24 -7.72
CA ALA A 64 57.99 -37.70 -7.74
C ALA A 64 59.40 -38.34 -7.72
N GLY A 65 59.76 -39.01 -6.62
CA GLY A 65 60.70 -40.17 -6.67
C GLY A 65 59.98 -41.37 -7.32
N GLU A 66 60.57 -42.52 -7.68
CA GLU A 66 61.65 -43.34 -7.09
C GLU A 66 62.08 -44.41 -8.15
N THR A 67 63.18 -45.18 -8.10
CA THR A 67 64.33 -45.37 -7.18
C THR A 67 65.49 -46.12 -7.88
N PHE A 68 66.74 -45.86 -7.45
CA PHE A 68 67.85 -46.82 -7.22
C PHE A 68 68.83 -47.32 -8.32
N THR A 69 70.13 -47.05 -8.04
CA THR A 69 71.37 -47.87 -8.24
C THR A 69 71.73 -48.34 -9.67
N GLU A 70 73.00 -48.39 -10.10
CA GLU A 70 74.23 -48.75 -9.38
C GLU A 70 75.53 -48.26 -10.09
N ASN A 71 76.57 -47.93 -9.30
CA ASN A 71 78.03 -47.84 -9.54
C ASN A 71 78.67 -47.32 -10.86
N ASP A 72 79.60 -46.38 -10.67
CA ASP A 72 80.96 -46.27 -11.24
C ASP A 72 81.26 -46.86 -12.64
N VAL A 73 81.52 -45.98 -13.61
CA VAL A 73 82.79 -45.95 -14.39
C VAL A 73 83.06 -44.51 -14.83
N GLU A 74 84.15 -43.89 -14.34
CA GLU A 74 84.81 -42.82 -15.10
C GLU A 74 85.63 -43.46 -16.23
N THR A 75 85.34 -43.11 -17.49
CA THR A 75 86.29 -43.28 -18.60
C THR A 75 86.39 -41.96 -19.35
N GLU A 76 87.60 -41.41 -19.36
CA GLU A 76 87.96 -40.19 -20.05
C GLU A 76 87.75 -40.27 -21.57
N THR A 77 87.38 -39.12 -22.15
CA THR A 77 87.73 -38.67 -23.50
C THR A 77 87.45 -39.62 -24.69
N GLY A 78 86.27 -39.47 -25.29
CA GLY A 78 86.09 -39.61 -26.74
C GLY A 78 86.20 -38.23 -27.38
N ILE A 79 86.99 -38.09 -28.44
CA ILE A 79 87.26 -36.79 -29.10
C ILE A 79 86.03 -36.33 -29.89
N GLU A 80 85.52 -35.13 -29.60
CA GLU A 80 84.55 -34.44 -30.46
C GLU A 80 85.27 -33.84 -31.68
N ASP A 81 85.07 -34.43 -32.85
CA ASP A 81 85.35 -33.74 -34.11
C ASP A 81 84.17 -32.81 -34.43
N SER A 82 84.41 -31.51 -34.30
CA SER A 82 83.45 -30.45 -34.61
C SER A 82 83.83 -29.74 -35.90
N TYR A 83 82.84 -29.44 -36.74
CA TYR A 83 83.05 -28.72 -37.99
C TYR A 83 82.09 -27.55 -38.11
N VAL A 84 82.57 -26.47 -38.72
CA VAL A 84 81.80 -25.24 -38.94
C VAL A 84 81.50 -25.11 -40.42
N TYR A 85 80.22 -24.97 -40.77
CA TYR A 85 79.79 -24.76 -42.16
C TYR A 85 78.79 -23.61 -42.24
N ASP A 86 79.07 -22.63 -43.11
CA ASP A 86 78.28 -21.38 -43.29
C ASP A 86 77.99 -20.60 -41.97
N GLY A 87 78.86 -20.75 -40.96
CA GLY A 87 78.77 -20.06 -39.66
C GLY A 87 78.06 -20.82 -38.54
N GLU A 88 77.44 -21.97 -38.82
CA GLU A 88 76.86 -22.86 -37.82
C GLU A 88 77.87 -23.96 -37.40
N VAL A 89 77.89 -24.30 -36.11
CA VAL A 89 78.79 -25.31 -35.51
C VAL A 89 78.04 -26.63 -35.41
N PHE A 90 78.65 -27.71 -35.90
CA PHE A 90 78.07 -29.05 -35.88
C PHE A 90 79.04 -30.03 -35.22
N SER A 91 78.56 -30.80 -34.24
CA SER A 91 79.28 -31.88 -33.60
C SER A 91 78.73 -33.24 -34.04
N GLU A 92 79.63 -34.18 -34.34
CA GLU A 92 79.25 -35.59 -34.46
C GLU A 92 79.39 -36.28 -33.10
N VAL A 93 78.25 -36.69 -32.53
CA VAL A 93 78.25 -37.58 -31.36
C VAL A 93 78.62 -38.98 -31.85
N ASN A 94 79.87 -39.38 -31.63
CA ASN A 94 80.44 -40.63 -32.13
C ASN A 94 80.01 -41.83 -31.25
N GLU A 95 78.69 -42.03 -31.11
CA GLU A 95 78.10 -43.16 -30.38
C GLU A 95 78.15 -44.43 -31.24
N TYR A 96 79.31 -45.10 -31.24
CA TYR A 96 79.47 -46.47 -31.77
C TYR A 96 78.77 -47.51 -30.87
N SER A 97 77.47 -47.36 -30.65
CA SER A 97 76.63 -48.41 -30.07
C SER A 97 76.30 -49.44 -31.16
N ALA A 98 76.69 -50.70 -30.93
CA ALA A 98 76.61 -51.78 -31.92
C ALA A 98 75.18 -52.29 -32.17
N ARG A 99 74.32 -51.45 -32.75
CA ARG A 99 73.16 -51.91 -33.53
C ARG A 99 73.62 -52.23 -34.95
N ALA A 100 72.98 -53.22 -35.58
CA ALA A 100 73.28 -53.59 -36.97
C ALA A 100 72.82 -52.49 -37.94
N VAL A 101 73.64 -51.45 -38.11
CA VAL A 101 73.34 -50.34 -39.00
C VAL A 101 73.29 -50.85 -40.43
N THR A 102 72.19 -50.57 -41.13
CA THR A 102 72.09 -50.90 -42.54
C THR A 102 73.08 -50.02 -43.30
N LYS A 103 74.07 -50.64 -43.94
CA LYS A 103 75.02 -49.96 -44.81
C LYS A 103 74.57 -50.03 -46.26
N GLY A 104 74.68 -48.90 -46.95
CA GLY A 104 74.59 -48.78 -48.39
C GLY A 104 75.90 -48.27 -48.99
N LYS A 105 76.02 -48.37 -50.31
CA LYS A 105 77.17 -47.86 -51.05
C LYS A 105 76.73 -47.02 -52.25
N ILE A 106 77.30 -45.84 -52.43
CA ILE A 106 77.04 -45.04 -53.64
C ILE A 106 77.86 -45.64 -54.78
N ASP A 107 77.28 -46.60 -55.48
CA ASP A 107 77.94 -47.28 -56.61
C ASP A 107 77.68 -46.60 -57.97
N TYR A 108 76.74 -45.63 -58.06
CA TYR A 108 76.46 -44.94 -59.32
C TYR A 108 75.98 -43.50 -59.19
N THR A 109 76.54 -42.63 -60.04
CA THR A 109 76.08 -41.27 -60.30
C THR A 109 75.98 -41.04 -61.81
N TYR A 110 74.88 -40.44 -62.29
CA TYR A 110 74.74 -40.04 -63.69
C TYR A 110 74.38 -38.56 -63.80
N TRP A 111 75.02 -37.82 -64.71
CA TRP A 111 74.81 -36.38 -64.88
C TRP A 111 73.37 -36.09 -65.34
N ALA A 112 72.57 -35.44 -64.47
CA ALA A 112 71.27 -34.88 -64.85
C ALA A 112 71.47 -33.57 -65.63
N ILE A 113 72.51 -32.81 -65.27
CA ILE A 113 73.01 -31.62 -65.97
C ILE A 113 74.49 -31.84 -66.30
N HIS A 114 74.90 -31.58 -67.54
CA HIS A 114 76.28 -31.74 -67.99
C HIS A 114 77.19 -30.57 -67.52
N GLN A 115 78.48 -30.88 -67.34
CA GLN A 115 79.51 -29.89 -67.01
C GLN A 115 79.53 -28.73 -68.02
N GLY A 116 79.72 -27.51 -67.51
CA GLY A 116 79.80 -26.27 -68.32
C GLY A 116 78.51 -25.44 -68.34
N ALA A 117 77.39 -25.92 -67.81
CA ALA A 117 76.15 -25.16 -67.67
C ALA A 117 76.16 -24.20 -66.46
N GLY A 118 77.26 -23.44 -66.28
CA GLY A 118 77.56 -22.60 -65.10
C GLY A 118 76.32 -21.95 -64.52
N PHE A 119 75.98 -22.31 -63.29
CA PHE A 119 74.68 -22.05 -62.69
C PHE A 119 74.48 -20.55 -62.46
N GLY A 120 75.59 -19.80 -62.35
CA GLY A 120 75.68 -18.41 -61.90
C GLY A 120 75.35 -18.32 -60.41
N ASN A 121 75.61 -17.17 -59.78
CA ASN A 121 75.46 -16.95 -58.33
C ASN A 121 74.05 -17.33 -57.81
N ILE A 122 73.84 -18.61 -57.51
CA ILE A 122 72.69 -19.19 -56.79
C ILE A 122 73.06 -19.32 -55.31
N LEU A 123 74.35 -19.48 -55.03
CA LEU A 123 74.95 -19.44 -53.71
C LEU A 123 75.42 -18.02 -53.42
N GLU A 124 75.08 -17.50 -52.25
CA GLU A 124 75.41 -16.10 -51.85
C GLU A 124 76.91 -15.93 -51.54
N ASP A 125 77.66 -17.03 -51.41
CA ASP A 125 79.12 -17.10 -51.28
C ASP A 125 79.88 -17.04 -52.63
N GLY A 126 79.16 -17.01 -53.76
CA GLY A 126 79.75 -16.94 -55.10
C GLY A 126 80.28 -18.27 -55.66
N ARG A 127 80.07 -19.41 -54.99
CA ARG A 127 80.34 -20.73 -55.60
C ARG A 127 79.33 -21.06 -56.70
N ASP A 128 79.82 -21.68 -57.77
CA ASP A 128 78.97 -22.18 -58.85
C ASP A 128 78.64 -23.65 -58.58
N LEU A 129 77.39 -24.06 -58.80
CA LEU A 129 77.03 -25.49 -58.76
C LEU A 129 77.57 -26.14 -60.04
N ASP A 130 78.62 -26.94 -59.96
CA ASP A 130 79.21 -27.52 -61.17
C ASP A 130 78.27 -28.52 -61.88
N HIS A 131 77.39 -29.18 -61.13
CA HIS A 131 76.50 -30.23 -61.66
C HIS A 131 75.37 -30.65 -60.71
N VAL A 132 74.37 -31.32 -61.30
CA VAL A 132 73.39 -32.15 -60.57
C VAL A 132 73.53 -33.58 -61.06
N GLY A 133 73.81 -34.52 -60.15
CA GLY A 133 73.88 -35.95 -60.44
C GLY A 133 72.65 -36.71 -59.95
N CYS A 134 72.13 -37.63 -60.76
CA CYS A 134 71.21 -38.70 -60.36
C CYS A 134 71.97 -39.71 -59.50
N ILE A 135 71.67 -39.80 -58.20
CA ILE A 135 72.39 -40.65 -57.25
C ILE A 135 71.60 -41.94 -57.00
N MET A 136 72.28 -43.08 -57.03
CA MET A 136 71.72 -44.37 -56.64
C MET A 136 72.54 -44.99 -55.51
N LEU A 137 71.87 -45.27 -54.40
CA LEU A 137 72.43 -45.96 -53.25
C LEU A 137 72.10 -47.45 -53.35
N LYS A 138 73.12 -48.31 -53.30
CA LYS A 138 72.97 -49.76 -53.27
C LYS A 138 72.90 -50.23 -51.81
N VAL A 139 71.74 -50.71 -51.37
CA VAL A 139 71.52 -51.23 -50.02
C VAL A 139 71.19 -52.71 -50.12
N GLY A 140 72.14 -53.57 -49.75
CA GLY A 140 72.08 -55.00 -50.06
C GLY A 140 71.89 -55.24 -51.57
N ASN A 141 70.87 -56.00 -51.94
CA ASN A 141 70.51 -56.26 -53.34
C ASN A 141 69.53 -55.24 -53.94
N THR A 142 69.16 -54.18 -53.18
CA THR A 142 68.18 -53.18 -53.60
C THR A 142 68.82 -51.84 -53.94
N TRP A 143 68.45 -51.29 -55.08
CA TRP A 143 68.82 -49.94 -55.51
C TRP A 143 67.77 -48.93 -55.06
N LYS A 144 68.20 -47.87 -54.37
CA LYS A 144 67.37 -46.75 -53.93
C LYS A 144 67.80 -45.48 -54.64
N THR A 145 66.83 -44.69 -55.11
CA THR A 145 67.10 -43.29 -55.49
C THR A 145 67.45 -42.51 -54.24
N ALA A 146 68.60 -41.85 -54.29
CA ALA A 146 69.11 -40.98 -53.25
C ALA A 146 69.16 -39.54 -53.77
N TYR A 147 69.13 -38.58 -52.86
CA TYR A 147 69.23 -37.15 -53.14
C TYR A 147 70.21 -36.52 -52.16
N CYS A 148 71.03 -35.55 -52.60
CA CYS A 148 71.83 -34.73 -51.70
C CYS A 148 70.91 -34.02 -50.69
N VAL A 149 71.24 -34.06 -49.41
CA VAL A 149 70.53 -33.27 -48.39
C VAL A 149 71.02 -31.82 -48.41
N HIS A 150 72.35 -31.64 -48.43
CA HIS A 150 73.00 -30.33 -48.42
C HIS A 150 73.18 -29.80 -49.84
N HIS A 151 73.07 -28.49 -50.01
CA HIS A 151 73.22 -27.82 -51.30
C HIS A 151 74.68 -27.58 -51.72
N ASN A 152 75.66 -27.74 -50.82
CA ASN A 152 77.04 -27.25 -51.00
C ASN A 152 78.12 -28.19 -50.41
N ALA A 153 77.76 -29.45 -50.15
CA ALA A 153 78.69 -30.47 -49.67
C ALA A 153 79.08 -31.43 -50.81
N ASP A 154 80.34 -31.85 -50.81
CA ASP A 154 80.91 -32.76 -51.81
C ASP A 154 80.33 -34.17 -51.66
N LEU A 155 79.85 -34.76 -52.77
CA LEU A 155 79.46 -36.17 -52.83
C LEU A 155 80.63 -37.01 -53.34
N LYS A 156 80.96 -38.12 -52.67
CA LYS A 156 81.98 -39.08 -53.15
C LYS A 156 81.33 -40.43 -53.51
N GLY A 157 81.48 -40.80 -54.77
CA GLY A 157 81.10 -42.13 -55.26
C GLY A 157 82.09 -43.19 -54.78
N GLY A 158 81.60 -44.41 -54.57
CA GLY A 158 82.39 -45.56 -54.13
C GLY A 158 82.51 -45.73 -52.61
N HIS A 159 82.04 -44.77 -51.82
CA HIS A 159 82.11 -44.78 -50.35
C HIS A 159 80.92 -45.54 -49.70
N GLU A 160 81.14 -46.03 -48.48
CA GLU A 160 80.08 -46.62 -47.64
C GLU A 160 79.31 -45.53 -46.88
N TYR A 161 77.99 -45.61 -46.92
CA TYR A 161 77.05 -44.73 -46.24
C TYR A 161 76.16 -45.56 -45.33
N ALA A 162 75.98 -45.17 -44.07
CA ALA A 162 75.10 -45.89 -43.14
C ALA A 162 73.89 -45.05 -42.74
N ASP A 163 72.79 -45.73 -42.38
CA ASP A 163 71.58 -45.12 -41.81
C ASP A 163 71.92 -44.51 -40.44
N THR A 164 71.93 -43.17 -40.34
CA THR A 164 72.34 -42.44 -39.13
C THR A 164 71.16 -41.80 -38.43
N ALA A 165 71.33 -41.48 -37.14
CA ALA A 165 70.44 -40.56 -36.44
C ALA A 165 70.52 -39.17 -37.10
N SER A 166 69.67 -38.98 -38.10
CA SER A 166 69.65 -37.88 -39.08
C SER A 166 70.03 -36.49 -38.55
N TYR A 167 71.01 -35.87 -39.22
CA TYR A 167 71.41 -34.46 -39.07
C TYR A 167 70.31 -33.44 -39.38
N LEU A 168 69.22 -33.83 -40.06
CA LEU A 168 67.97 -33.05 -40.08
C LEU A 168 67.30 -33.08 -38.69
N THR A 169 67.98 -32.49 -37.70
CA THR A 169 67.55 -32.26 -36.31
C THR A 169 66.42 -31.24 -36.27
N ASP A 170 66.42 -30.27 -37.20
CA ASP A 170 65.27 -29.45 -37.53
C ASP A 170 64.11 -30.34 -38.03
N SER A 171 63.15 -30.55 -37.14
CA SER A 171 61.94 -31.34 -37.40
C SER A 171 61.10 -30.82 -38.58
N ASN A 172 61.14 -29.52 -38.88
CA ASN A 172 60.43 -28.93 -40.01
C ASN A 172 61.15 -29.23 -41.33
N LYS A 173 62.47 -29.06 -41.38
CA LYS A 173 63.27 -29.48 -42.55
C LYS A 173 63.09 -30.98 -42.81
N LYS A 174 63.12 -31.82 -41.76
CA LYS A 174 62.90 -33.27 -41.87
C LYS A 174 61.50 -33.62 -42.43
N ARG A 175 60.44 -32.99 -41.92
CA ARG A 175 59.06 -33.16 -42.42
C ARG A 175 58.92 -32.73 -43.88
N LEU A 176 59.43 -31.54 -44.22
CA LEU A 176 59.32 -31.00 -45.58
C LEU A 176 60.13 -31.83 -46.58
N THR A 177 61.36 -32.25 -46.24
CA THR A 177 62.16 -33.17 -47.05
C THR A 177 61.45 -34.53 -47.22
N GLY A 178 60.81 -35.04 -46.17
CA GLY A 178 59.96 -36.23 -46.24
C GLY A 178 58.78 -36.07 -47.21
N LEU A 179 58.04 -34.94 -47.16
CA LEU A 179 56.99 -34.64 -48.13
C LEU A 179 57.54 -34.48 -49.56
N ALA A 180 58.71 -33.85 -49.73
CA ALA A 180 59.37 -33.67 -51.02
C ALA A 180 59.79 -35.02 -51.63
N LEU A 181 60.26 -35.98 -50.83
CA LEU A 181 60.58 -37.35 -51.28
C LEU A 181 59.32 -38.21 -51.50
N TYR A 182 58.26 -37.98 -50.72
CA TYR A 182 56.99 -38.67 -50.88
C TYR A 182 56.29 -38.27 -52.19
N TYR A 183 56.18 -36.97 -52.48
CA TYR A 183 55.55 -36.46 -53.70
C TYR A 183 56.49 -36.33 -54.90
N GLY A 184 57.79 -36.36 -54.67
CA GLY A 184 58.84 -36.26 -55.68
C GLY A 184 59.12 -37.55 -56.43
N PHE A 185 60.17 -37.49 -57.23
CA PHE A 185 60.53 -38.53 -58.17
C PHE A 185 61.36 -39.64 -57.53
N ARG A 186 61.18 -40.86 -58.03
CA ARG A 186 61.95 -42.04 -57.64
C ARG A 186 62.10 -42.91 -58.88
N PHE A 187 63.30 -43.41 -59.15
CA PHE A 187 63.52 -44.30 -60.29
C PHE A 187 62.87 -45.67 -60.03
N SER A 188 61.82 -45.98 -60.77
CA SER A 188 61.16 -47.30 -60.70
C SER A 188 61.87 -48.28 -61.62
N GLY A 189 62.60 -49.25 -61.05
CA GLY A 189 63.22 -50.35 -61.79
C GLY A 189 64.50 -50.00 -62.58
N TRP A 190 65.00 -48.77 -62.53
CA TRP A 190 66.33 -48.45 -63.05
C TRP A 190 67.39 -49.18 -62.22
N ASN A 191 68.18 -50.03 -62.89
CA ASN A 191 69.29 -50.74 -62.28
C ASN A 191 70.59 -50.27 -62.95
N PRO A 192 71.42 -49.47 -62.24
CA PRO A 192 72.69 -48.98 -62.77
C PRO A 192 73.71 -50.07 -63.15
N ASP A 193 73.64 -51.27 -62.53
CA ASP A 193 74.51 -52.41 -62.90
C ASP A 193 74.34 -52.81 -64.38
N LYS A 194 73.18 -52.49 -64.98
CA LYS A 194 72.89 -52.75 -66.40
C LYS A 194 73.50 -51.71 -67.36
N LYS A 195 74.25 -50.72 -66.85
CA LYS A 195 74.87 -49.60 -67.62
C LYS A 195 73.87 -48.80 -68.46
N THR A 196 72.59 -48.78 -68.05
CA THR A 196 71.52 -48.05 -68.74
C THR A 196 71.49 -46.59 -68.30
N VAL A 197 71.29 -45.68 -69.24
CA VAL A 197 71.20 -44.23 -68.99
C VAL A 197 69.74 -43.86 -68.69
N PRO A 198 69.44 -43.06 -67.65
CA PRO A 198 68.10 -42.51 -67.42
C PRO A 198 67.59 -41.69 -68.61
N GLY A 199 66.28 -41.74 -68.89
CA GLY A 199 65.66 -40.85 -69.88
C GLY A 199 65.64 -39.39 -69.40
N ASP A 200 65.69 -38.43 -70.31
CA ASP A 200 65.85 -37.01 -69.96
C ASP A 200 64.66 -36.44 -69.16
N SER A 201 63.45 -36.94 -69.42
CA SER A 201 62.28 -36.62 -68.59
C SER A 201 62.45 -37.04 -67.12
N ASP A 202 63.12 -38.15 -66.86
CA ASP A 202 63.35 -38.64 -65.50
C ASP A 202 64.54 -37.94 -64.82
N LYS A 203 65.57 -37.54 -65.59
CA LYS A 203 66.60 -36.61 -65.10
C LYS A 203 66.00 -35.26 -64.69
N GLY A 204 65.02 -34.75 -65.44
CA GLY A 204 64.31 -33.52 -65.12
C GLY A 204 63.47 -33.62 -63.84
N LYS A 205 62.65 -34.68 -63.70
CA LYS A 205 61.88 -34.96 -62.47
C LYS A 205 62.77 -35.20 -61.25
N TYR A 206 63.91 -35.88 -61.43
CA TYR A 206 64.93 -36.02 -60.40
C TYR A 206 65.47 -34.64 -60.00
N THR A 207 65.89 -33.81 -60.97
CA THR A 207 66.43 -32.46 -60.70
C THR A 207 65.42 -31.61 -59.94
N ALA A 208 64.15 -31.60 -60.35
CA ALA A 208 63.07 -30.91 -59.65
C ALA A 208 62.90 -31.37 -58.19
N THR A 209 63.07 -32.67 -57.92
CA THR A 209 63.00 -33.22 -56.55
C THR A 209 64.22 -32.82 -55.73
N GLN A 210 65.42 -32.91 -56.32
CA GLN A 210 66.68 -32.48 -55.70
C GLN A 210 66.67 -30.99 -55.32
N VAL A 211 66.17 -30.15 -56.23
CA VAL A 211 66.03 -28.71 -56.05
C VAL A 211 65.06 -28.39 -54.91
N MET A 212 63.93 -29.10 -54.80
CA MET A 212 62.99 -28.91 -53.68
C MET A 212 63.67 -29.18 -52.33
N ILE A 213 64.43 -30.28 -52.22
CA ILE A 213 65.17 -30.64 -51.01
C ILE A 213 66.18 -29.54 -50.64
N TRP A 214 66.91 -28.98 -51.61
CA TRP A 214 67.82 -27.86 -51.36
C TRP A 214 67.13 -26.55 -50.98
N MET A 215 65.97 -26.22 -51.57
CA MET A 215 65.21 -25.03 -51.15
C MET A 215 64.72 -25.15 -49.69
N ILE A 216 64.44 -26.37 -49.25
CA ILE A 216 64.09 -26.70 -47.86
C ILE A 216 65.34 -26.62 -46.97
N GLU A 217 66.44 -27.26 -47.34
CA GLU A 217 67.63 -27.27 -46.48
C GLU A 217 68.21 -25.86 -46.25
N ARG A 218 68.19 -24.99 -47.27
CA ARG A 218 68.49 -23.53 -47.18
C ARG A 218 67.54 -22.71 -46.30
N GLY A 219 66.43 -23.28 -45.81
CA GLY A 219 65.42 -22.55 -45.05
C GLY A 219 64.68 -21.47 -45.85
N TRP A 220 64.63 -21.57 -47.18
CA TRP A 220 64.03 -20.54 -48.05
C TRP A 220 62.49 -20.68 -48.15
N TYR A 221 61.85 -20.87 -47.00
CA TYR A 221 60.41 -21.10 -46.87
C TYR A 221 59.85 -20.50 -45.59
N THR A 222 58.52 -20.40 -45.53
CA THR A 222 57.76 -20.35 -44.26
C THR A 222 56.99 -21.66 -44.08
N TYR A 223 56.95 -22.15 -42.85
CA TYR A 223 56.24 -23.38 -42.51
C TYR A 223 55.71 -23.31 -41.08
N ASP A 224 54.40 -23.51 -40.94
CA ASP A 224 53.77 -23.76 -39.64
C ASP A 224 53.51 -25.25 -39.49
N ALA A 225 54.19 -25.89 -38.54
CA ALA A 225 54.06 -27.31 -38.25
C ALA A 225 52.66 -27.71 -37.75
N ASN A 226 51.90 -26.77 -37.16
CA ASN A 226 50.56 -27.03 -36.67
C ASN A 226 49.55 -27.02 -37.83
N THR A 227 49.61 -26.01 -38.72
CA THR A 227 48.68 -25.92 -39.84
C THR A 227 49.14 -26.63 -41.12
N TYR A 228 50.40 -27.08 -41.19
CA TYR A 228 51.11 -27.51 -42.40
C TYR A 228 51.12 -26.45 -43.52
N ALA A 229 50.91 -25.18 -43.19
CA ALA A 229 50.97 -24.10 -44.17
C ALA A 229 52.42 -23.93 -44.64
N PHE A 230 52.72 -24.39 -45.85
CA PHE A 230 54.04 -24.32 -46.48
C PHE A 230 54.05 -23.30 -47.61
N GLN A 231 55.02 -22.39 -47.62
CA GLN A 231 55.26 -21.48 -48.74
C GLN A 231 56.76 -21.31 -48.98
N LEU A 232 57.20 -21.51 -50.23
CA LEU A 232 58.54 -21.12 -50.66
C LEU A 232 58.60 -19.62 -50.86
N ASN A 233 59.73 -19.00 -50.49
CA ASN A 233 59.94 -17.58 -50.73
C ASN A 233 60.31 -17.30 -52.22
N THR A 234 60.26 -16.02 -52.62
CA THR A 234 60.54 -15.63 -54.02
C THR A 234 61.97 -15.95 -54.47
N LYS A 235 62.96 -15.97 -53.57
CA LYS A 235 64.33 -16.41 -53.90
C LYS A 235 64.34 -17.89 -54.30
N ALA A 236 63.71 -18.75 -53.50
CA ALA A 236 63.60 -20.18 -53.79
C ALA A 236 62.87 -20.47 -55.10
N ILE A 237 61.74 -19.81 -55.35
CA ILE A 237 60.97 -20.02 -56.60
C ILE A 237 61.81 -19.64 -57.83
N ASN A 238 62.52 -18.50 -57.78
CA ASN A 238 63.38 -18.04 -58.87
C ASN A 238 64.61 -18.95 -59.07
N ALA A 239 65.27 -19.36 -57.98
CA ALA A 239 66.40 -20.28 -58.03
C ALA A 239 65.98 -21.66 -58.58
N ALA A 240 64.86 -22.20 -58.09
CA ALA A 240 64.33 -23.47 -58.55
C ALA A 240 63.98 -23.45 -60.04
N LYS A 241 63.37 -22.37 -60.53
CA LYS A 241 63.12 -22.19 -61.97
C LYS A 241 64.43 -22.19 -62.76
N LYS A 242 65.42 -21.37 -62.35
CA LYS A 242 66.72 -21.23 -63.03
C LYS A 242 67.49 -22.55 -63.12
N ILE A 243 67.39 -23.41 -62.11
CA ILE A 243 68.01 -24.75 -62.11
C ILE A 243 67.23 -25.71 -63.00
N CYS A 244 65.90 -25.77 -62.85
CA CYS A 244 65.04 -26.66 -63.63
C CYS A 244 65.09 -26.37 -65.14
N ASP A 245 65.10 -25.09 -65.52
CA ASP A 245 65.25 -24.65 -66.92
C ASP A 245 66.57 -25.16 -67.54
N LYS A 246 67.62 -25.38 -66.74
CA LYS A 246 68.94 -25.89 -67.18
C LYS A 246 69.03 -27.42 -67.26
N SER A 247 68.17 -28.15 -66.54
CA SER A 247 68.03 -29.61 -66.70
C SER A 247 67.11 -30.03 -67.84
N ASP A 248 66.28 -29.11 -68.34
CA ASP A 248 65.31 -29.40 -69.39
C ASP A 248 65.95 -29.59 -70.77
N GLN A 249 66.29 -30.84 -71.11
CA GLN A 249 66.82 -31.18 -72.44
C GLN A 249 65.71 -31.42 -73.48
N SER A 250 64.62 -32.13 -73.11
CA SER A 250 63.35 -32.16 -73.87
C SER A 250 62.25 -32.90 -73.09
N PRO A 251 60.99 -32.40 -73.02
CA PRO A 251 60.53 -31.09 -73.47
C PRO A 251 60.87 -29.98 -72.46
N VAL A 252 61.03 -28.75 -72.97
CA VAL A 252 61.37 -27.56 -72.18
C VAL A 252 60.25 -27.20 -71.18
N GLY A 253 60.62 -26.89 -69.94
CA GLY A 253 59.70 -26.55 -68.83
C GLY A 253 59.29 -27.74 -67.96
N SER A 254 59.54 -28.98 -68.40
CA SER A 254 58.98 -30.18 -67.76
C SER A 254 59.52 -30.44 -66.34
N SER A 255 60.78 -30.10 -66.07
CA SER A 255 61.37 -30.16 -64.73
C SER A 255 60.66 -29.16 -63.78
N TYR A 256 60.46 -27.92 -64.22
CA TYR A 256 59.84 -26.90 -63.37
C TYR A 256 58.33 -27.13 -63.18
N ASP A 257 57.64 -27.71 -64.16
CA ASP A 257 56.26 -28.17 -64.02
C ASP A 257 56.13 -29.32 -63.00
N TYR A 258 57.10 -30.24 -62.98
CA TYR A 258 57.16 -31.26 -61.93
C TYR A 258 57.47 -30.65 -60.55
N PHE A 259 58.38 -29.68 -60.46
CA PHE A 259 58.65 -28.92 -59.23
C PHE A 259 57.38 -28.26 -58.66
N LYS A 260 56.60 -27.56 -59.50
CA LYS A 260 55.30 -26.98 -59.12
C LYS A 260 54.30 -28.05 -58.67
N THR A 261 54.34 -29.24 -59.27
CA THR A 261 53.48 -30.38 -58.90
C THR A 261 53.83 -30.93 -57.52
N ILE A 262 55.12 -31.07 -57.19
CA ILE A 262 55.58 -31.42 -55.83
C ILE A 262 55.11 -30.33 -54.86
N TYR A 263 55.42 -29.06 -55.17
CA TYR A 263 55.10 -27.91 -54.32
C TYR A 263 53.60 -27.86 -53.98
N SER A 264 52.72 -27.91 -54.99
CA SER A 264 51.27 -27.86 -54.79
C SER A 264 50.74 -29.02 -53.93
N LYS A 265 51.30 -30.22 -54.05
CA LYS A 265 50.95 -31.36 -53.18
C LYS A 265 51.44 -31.17 -51.75
N MET A 266 52.63 -30.61 -51.54
CA MET A 266 53.12 -30.24 -50.21
C MET A 266 52.23 -29.18 -49.55
N GLN A 267 51.82 -28.15 -50.29
CA GLN A 267 50.93 -27.09 -49.80
C GLN A 267 49.53 -27.58 -49.41
N THR A 268 49.04 -28.63 -50.06
CA THR A 268 47.69 -29.18 -49.83
C THR A 268 47.65 -30.40 -48.90
N PHE A 269 48.80 -30.98 -48.55
CA PHE A 269 48.93 -32.15 -47.68
C PHE A 269 48.08 -32.03 -46.41
N GLY A 270 48.27 -30.94 -45.67
CA GLY A 270 47.55 -30.72 -44.42
C GLY A 270 46.11 -30.28 -44.58
N THR A 271 45.66 -29.75 -45.72
CA THR A 271 44.42 -28.97 -45.84
C THR A 271 43.20 -29.70 -45.24
N VAL A 272 42.45 -28.97 -44.43
CA VAL A 272 41.26 -29.42 -43.67
C VAL A 272 40.00 -28.73 -44.19
N PRO A 273 38.80 -29.30 -43.96
CA PRO A 273 37.56 -28.60 -44.28
C PRO A 273 37.47 -27.29 -43.50
N SER A 274 37.07 -26.19 -44.16
CA SER A 274 37.25 -24.82 -43.64
C SER A 274 36.43 -24.47 -42.39
N PHE A 275 35.48 -25.33 -42.02
CA PHE A 275 34.71 -25.24 -40.78
C PHE A 275 35.25 -26.14 -39.64
N THR A 276 36.40 -26.78 -39.82
CA THR A 276 37.01 -27.70 -38.85
C THR A 276 38.41 -27.26 -38.42
N TYR A 277 38.83 -27.71 -37.23
CA TYR A 277 40.06 -27.31 -36.56
C TYR A 277 40.89 -28.54 -36.19
N ARG A 278 42.22 -28.44 -36.16
CA ARG A 278 43.11 -29.59 -35.89
C ARG A 278 43.18 -30.01 -34.42
N SER A 279 42.73 -29.14 -33.52
CA SER A 279 42.61 -29.41 -32.10
C SER A 279 41.17 -29.18 -31.67
N GLU A 280 40.67 -30.05 -30.81
CA GLU A 280 39.34 -29.92 -30.23
C GLU A 280 39.23 -28.64 -29.37
N ASN A 281 40.32 -28.23 -28.72
CA ASN A 281 40.34 -27.04 -27.87
C ASN A 281 40.22 -25.73 -28.67
N SER A 282 40.69 -25.70 -29.92
CA SER A 282 40.53 -24.55 -30.81
C SER A 282 39.30 -24.64 -31.72
N ALA A 283 38.51 -25.71 -31.64
CA ALA A 283 37.32 -25.89 -32.47
C ALA A 283 36.22 -24.88 -32.11
N GLN A 284 35.87 -24.03 -33.08
CA GLN A 284 34.78 -23.07 -32.89
C GLN A 284 33.43 -23.77 -32.70
N ILE A 285 32.66 -23.28 -31.73
CA ILE A 285 31.29 -23.72 -31.46
C ILE A 285 30.34 -23.09 -32.47
N ARG A 286 29.57 -23.91 -33.17
CA ARG A 286 28.55 -23.48 -34.12
C ARG A 286 27.16 -23.77 -33.58
N ASN A 287 26.30 -22.75 -33.54
CA ASN A 287 24.90 -22.92 -33.12
C ASN A 287 24.10 -23.60 -34.24
N MET A 288 23.39 -24.66 -33.89
CA MET A 288 22.32 -25.24 -34.71
C MET A 288 21.05 -24.40 -34.56
N GLY A 289 20.36 -24.17 -35.67
CA GLY A 289 19.11 -23.42 -35.72
C GLY A 289 17.92 -24.35 -35.89
N TYR A 290 16.77 -24.05 -35.29
CA TYR A 290 15.59 -24.91 -35.37
C TYR A 290 14.78 -24.64 -36.64
N ASP A 291 14.48 -25.69 -37.39
CA ASP A 291 13.56 -25.66 -38.51
C ASP A 291 12.17 -26.15 -38.06
N PHE A 292 11.21 -25.21 -38.04
CA PHE A 292 9.82 -25.48 -37.68
C PHE A 292 9.01 -26.23 -38.75
N GLN A 293 9.54 -26.42 -39.97
CA GLN A 293 8.89 -27.24 -40.99
C GLN A 293 9.23 -28.73 -40.82
N THR A 294 10.47 -29.03 -40.45
CA THR A 294 10.95 -30.40 -40.22
C THR A 294 10.95 -30.83 -38.74
N ASN A 295 10.70 -29.90 -37.82
CA ASN A 295 10.74 -30.08 -36.36
C ASN A 295 12.10 -30.61 -35.85
N GLN A 296 13.19 -30.08 -36.40
CA GLN A 296 14.56 -30.49 -36.07
C GLN A 296 15.51 -29.28 -35.98
N TYR A 297 16.51 -29.38 -35.12
CA TYR A 297 17.69 -28.53 -35.17
C TYR A 297 18.54 -28.91 -36.39
N VAL A 298 18.93 -27.91 -37.18
CA VAL A 298 19.71 -28.05 -38.40
C VAL A 298 20.94 -27.15 -38.38
N LEU A 299 22.03 -27.61 -38.99
CA LEU A 299 23.19 -26.79 -39.30
C LEU A 299 23.82 -27.25 -40.62
N LYS A 300 24.01 -26.28 -41.54
CA LYS A 300 24.57 -26.50 -42.87
C LYS A 300 25.94 -25.83 -42.98
N LEU A 301 26.98 -26.60 -43.29
CA LEU A 301 28.37 -26.12 -43.37
C LEU A 301 28.98 -26.48 -44.72
N THR A 302 29.31 -25.48 -45.53
CA THR A 302 30.00 -25.66 -46.82
C THR A 302 31.51 -25.52 -46.62
N ASP A 303 32.30 -26.47 -47.14
CA ASP A 303 33.76 -26.41 -47.06
C ASP A 303 34.35 -25.55 -48.20
N THR A 304 34.81 -24.35 -47.89
CA THR A 304 35.44 -23.46 -48.89
C THR A 304 36.79 -23.95 -49.40
N ASN A 305 37.42 -24.94 -48.74
CA ASN A 305 38.69 -25.53 -49.15
C ASN A 305 38.52 -26.71 -50.13
N ASN A 306 37.28 -27.19 -50.34
CA ASN A 306 36.94 -28.29 -51.26
C ASN A 306 37.69 -29.62 -50.99
N VAL A 307 37.98 -29.93 -49.73
CA VAL A 307 38.64 -31.16 -49.29
C VAL A 307 37.74 -32.10 -48.49
N LEU A 308 36.51 -31.70 -48.13
CA LEU A 308 35.56 -32.49 -47.34
C LEU A 308 35.31 -33.91 -47.87
N SER A 309 35.38 -34.12 -49.19
CA SER A 309 35.25 -35.45 -49.81
C SER A 309 36.35 -36.43 -49.40
N MET A 310 37.52 -35.94 -48.95
CA MET A 310 38.66 -36.74 -48.48
C MET A 310 38.54 -37.13 -47.00
N TYR A 311 37.60 -36.54 -46.24
CA TYR A 311 37.44 -36.75 -44.82
C TYR A 311 36.15 -37.50 -44.52
N ASP A 312 36.23 -38.52 -43.67
CA ASP A 312 35.06 -39.22 -43.14
C ASP A 312 34.66 -38.66 -41.78
N VAL A 313 33.37 -38.60 -41.51
CA VAL A 313 32.83 -38.23 -40.21
C VAL A 313 32.98 -39.46 -39.32
N SER A 314 33.95 -39.43 -38.42
CA SER A 314 34.33 -40.59 -37.60
C SER A 314 33.60 -40.64 -36.26
N GLU A 315 33.28 -39.49 -35.66
CA GLU A 315 32.56 -39.40 -34.39
C GLU A 315 31.54 -38.25 -34.44
N VAL A 316 30.33 -38.49 -33.89
CA VAL A 316 29.25 -37.50 -33.75
C VAL A 316 28.64 -37.57 -32.34
N PRO A 317 28.10 -36.48 -31.79
CA PRO A 317 27.38 -36.49 -30.52
C PRO A 317 26.11 -37.36 -30.59
N ASN A 318 25.69 -37.90 -29.45
CA ASN A 318 24.43 -38.64 -29.36
C ASN A 318 23.24 -37.74 -29.77
N GLY A 319 22.28 -38.32 -30.50
CA GLY A 319 21.13 -37.59 -31.05
C GLY A 319 21.44 -36.71 -32.26
N VAL A 320 22.67 -36.67 -32.77
CA VAL A 320 23.05 -35.89 -33.97
C VAL A 320 23.29 -36.81 -35.17
N THR A 321 22.60 -36.54 -36.27
CA THR A 321 22.83 -37.18 -37.57
C THR A 321 23.67 -36.26 -38.45
N ALA A 322 24.71 -36.79 -39.08
CA ALA A 322 25.57 -36.05 -40.00
C ALA A 322 25.51 -36.63 -41.43
N GLN A 323 25.33 -35.76 -42.43
CA GLN A 323 25.22 -36.14 -43.83
C GLN A 323 26.13 -35.28 -44.72
N LYS A 324 27.08 -35.91 -45.42
CA LYS A 324 27.86 -35.27 -46.49
C LYS A 324 27.01 -35.22 -47.77
N THR A 325 26.81 -34.03 -48.32
CA THR A 325 26.10 -33.81 -49.59
C THR A 325 26.96 -32.93 -50.50
N GLY A 326 27.65 -33.56 -51.45
CA GLY A 326 28.68 -32.88 -52.25
C GLY A 326 29.80 -32.35 -51.36
N ASN A 327 29.97 -31.03 -51.34
CA ASN A 327 30.97 -30.33 -50.54
C ASN A 327 30.37 -29.59 -49.31
N THR A 328 29.26 -30.12 -48.80
CA THR A 328 28.54 -29.60 -47.62
C THR A 328 28.33 -30.70 -46.59
N LEU A 329 28.53 -30.38 -45.32
CA LEU A 329 28.11 -31.19 -44.17
C LEU A 329 26.79 -30.62 -43.63
N ASN A 330 25.73 -31.44 -43.66
CA ASN A 330 24.45 -31.13 -43.04
C ASN A 330 24.33 -31.92 -41.74
N LEU A 331 23.90 -31.25 -40.67
CA LEU A 331 23.76 -31.81 -39.33
C LEU A 331 22.31 -31.64 -38.87
N TYR A 332 21.76 -32.68 -38.25
CA TYR A 332 20.36 -32.74 -37.81
C TYR A 332 20.26 -33.27 -36.38
N SER A 333 19.36 -32.73 -35.57
CA SER A 333 18.99 -33.31 -34.26
C SER A 333 17.54 -33.03 -33.90
N SER A 334 16.86 -33.98 -33.27
CA SER A 334 15.50 -33.79 -32.74
C SER A 334 15.45 -33.18 -31.34
N VAL A 335 16.60 -33.01 -30.68
CA VAL A 335 16.73 -32.51 -29.29
C VAL A 335 17.81 -31.41 -29.22
N PRO A 336 17.73 -30.47 -28.26
CA PRO A 336 18.75 -29.44 -28.13
C PRO A 336 20.08 -30.02 -27.60
N ILE A 337 21.18 -29.63 -28.24
CA ILE A 337 22.56 -29.99 -27.86
C ILE A 337 23.08 -28.91 -26.90
N THR A 338 22.62 -28.93 -25.65
CA THR A 338 22.81 -27.85 -24.66
C THR A 338 24.25 -27.73 -24.14
N SER A 339 24.98 -28.84 -24.05
CA SER A 339 26.44 -28.87 -23.91
C SER A 339 27.11 -28.95 -25.28
N ALA A 340 28.29 -28.34 -25.46
CA ALA A 340 28.94 -28.28 -26.77
C ALA A 340 29.42 -29.67 -27.23
N GLY A 341 28.70 -30.29 -28.16
CA GLY A 341 29.02 -31.58 -28.74
C GLY A 341 30.15 -31.49 -29.77
N VAL A 342 31.05 -32.47 -29.75
CA VAL A 342 32.19 -32.56 -30.68
C VAL A 342 31.85 -33.49 -31.84
N ILE A 343 32.08 -33.02 -33.06
CA ILE A 343 32.08 -33.82 -34.29
C ILE A 343 33.52 -33.95 -34.77
N LYS A 344 33.95 -35.18 -35.04
CA LYS A 344 35.29 -35.49 -35.54
C LYS A 344 35.22 -35.90 -37.00
N LEU A 345 36.12 -35.34 -37.79
CA LEU A 345 36.37 -35.71 -39.18
C LEU A 345 37.80 -36.22 -39.29
N SER A 346 38.03 -37.25 -40.09
CA SER A 346 39.33 -37.90 -40.22
C SER A 346 39.61 -38.31 -41.65
N LYS A 347 40.82 -38.05 -42.15
CA LYS A 347 41.34 -38.66 -43.40
C LYS A 347 42.57 -39.52 -43.12
N LYS A 348 42.74 -40.58 -43.88
CA LYS A 348 44.00 -41.35 -43.90
C LYS A 348 45.12 -40.46 -44.43
N SER A 349 46.25 -40.48 -43.72
CA SER A 349 47.43 -39.65 -43.94
C SER A 349 48.69 -40.42 -43.50
N PHE A 350 49.81 -39.74 -43.30
CA PHE A 350 51.08 -40.33 -42.86
C PHE A 350 51.95 -39.32 -42.08
N LYS A 351 52.92 -39.82 -41.32
CA LYS A 351 53.94 -39.00 -40.64
C LYS A 351 55.04 -38.61 -41.63
N ALA A 352 55.03 -37.37 -42.11
CA ALA A 352 55.95 -36.87 -43.13
C ALA A 352 57.44 -37.08 -42.78
N GLU A 353 57.81 -36.86 -41.52
CA GLU A 353 59.16 -37.07 -40.97
C GLU A 353 59.68 -38.52 -41.08
N THR A 354 58.81 -39.49 -41.34
CA THR A 354 59.17 -40.91 -41.51
C THR A 354 59.34 -41.32 -42.98
N ALA A 355 59.02 -40.44 -43.93
CA ALA A 355 59.15 -40.70 -45.38
C ALA A 355 60.60 -40.64 -45.89
N VAL A 356 61.56 -40.32 -45.02
CA VAL A 356 62.98 -40.15 -45.33
C VAL A 356 63.85 -41.03 -44.43
N THR A 357 64.82 -41.70 -45.04
CA THR A 357 66.02 -42.25 -44.37
C THR A 357 67.20 -41.38 -44.79
N VAL A 358 68.01 -40.93 -43.83
CA VAL A 358 69.21 -40.12 -44.08
C VAL A 358 70.43 -41.00 -43.88
N TRP A 359 71.41 -40.88 -44.77
CA TRP A 359 72.62 -41.68 -44.75
C TRP A 359 73.84 -40.77 -44.76
N SER A 360 74.79 -41.05 -43.87
CA SER A 360 76.08 -40.34 -43.75
C SER A 360 77.23 -41.23 -44.21
N ASP A 361 78.25 -40.63 -44.83
CA ASP A 361 79.52 -41.30 -45.13
C ASP A 361 80.12 -41.85 -43.82
N GLN A 362 80.71 -43.05 -43.86
CA GLN A 362 81.26 -43.74 -42.70
C GLN A 362 82.78 -43.63 -42.58
N THR A 363 83.42 -42.95 -43.53
CA THR A 363 84.88 -42.89 -43.67
C THR A 363 85.45 -41.50 -43.39
N ILE A 364 84.68 -40.43 -43.65
CA ILE A 364 85.11 -39.05 -43.40
C ILE A 364 83.93 -38.17 -43.01
N SER A 365 84.08 -37.40 -41.93
CA SER A 365 83.10 -36.41 -41.48
C SER A 365 83.02 -35.18 -42.42
N GLY A 366 81.91 -34.44 -42.35
CA GLY A 366 81.68 -33.22 -43.15
C GLY A 366 81.31 -33.44 -44.62
N TYR A 367 81.11 -34.69 -45.05
CA TYR A 367 80.70 -35.02 -46.43
C TYR A 367 79.20 -34.93 -46.68
N GLN A 368 78.81 -34.86 -47.95
CA GLN A 368 77.41 -34.80 -48.38
C GLN A 368 76.60 -35.99 -47.85
N GLN A 369 75.64 -35.72 -46.97
CA GLN A 369 74.62 -36.68 -46.57
C GLN A 369 73.58 -36.84 -47.67
N ILE A 370 72.98 -38.03 -47.75
CA ILE A 370 71.94 -38.33 -48.74
C ILE A 370 70.62 -38.74 -48.10
N GLY A 371 69.51 -38.29 -48.67
CA GLY A 371 68.16 -38.71 -48.32
C GLY A 371 67.64 -39.73 -49.32
N THR A 372 67.15 -40.88 -48.85
CA THR A 372 66.36 -41.81 -49.66
C THR A 372 64.93 -41.88 -49.16
N TYR A 373 63.99 -42.09 -50.07
CA TYR A 373 62.61 -42.38 -49.68
C TYR A 373 62.48 -43.67 -48.85
N LYS A 374 61.60 -43.62 -47.85
CA LYS A 374 61.08 -44.74 -47.05
C LYS A 374 59.55 -44.66 -47.06
N GLU A 375 58.85 -45.80 -47.12
CA GLU A 375 57.39 -45.78 -46.95
C GLU A 375 57.05 -45.27 -45.54
N PRO A 376 56.27 -44.18 -45.41
CA PRO A 376 56.05 -43.54 -44.12
C PRO A 376 55.06 -44.32 -43.25
N GLU A 377 55.14 -44.08 -41.95
CA GLU A 377 54.15 -44.56 -40.99
C GLU A 377 52.78 -43.92 -41.27
N THR A 378 51.76 -44.75 -41.41
CA THR A 378 50.37 -44.29 -41.58
C THR A 378 49.88 -43.58 -40.33
N ALA A 379 49.10 -42.52 -40.52
CA ALA A 379 48.50 -41.75 -39.43
C ALA A 379 47.15 -41.19 -39.89
N ASP A 380 46.21 -40.97 -38.98
CA ASP A 380 44.97 -40.27 -39.31
C ASP A 380 45.11 -38.78 -39.04
N LEU A 381 44.75 -37.94 -40.02
CA LEU A 381 44.65 -36.50 -39.82
C LEU A 381 43.24 -36.17 -39.34
N ASN A 382 43.12 -36.01 -38.02
CA ASN A 382 41.87 -35.68 -37.34
C ASN A 382 41.62 -34.17 -37.33
N THR A 383 40.35 -33.80 -37.48
CA THR A 383 39.85 -32.42 -37.36
C THR A 383 38.51 -32.42 -36.62
N TYR A 384 38.18 -31.28 -36.01
CA TYR A 384 37.12 -31.16 -35.02
C TYR A 384 36.23 -29.96 -35.34
N LEU A 385 34.94 -30.14 -35.10
CA LEU A 385 33.90 -29.11 -35.14
C LEU A 385 33.12 -29.22 -33.83
N LYS A 386 32.88 -28.09 -33.15
CA LYS A 386 31.98 -28.07 -31.99
C LYS A 386 30.62 -27.53 -32.42
N ILE A 387 29.55 -28.15 -31.92
CA ILE A 387 28.17 -27.74 -32.15
C ILE A 387 27.42 -27.59 -30.83
N THR A 388 26.41 -26.73 -30.81
CA THR A 388 25.45 -26.61 -29.71
C THR A 388 24.11 -26.17 -30.28
N ALA A 389 23.02 -26.44 -29.57
CA ALA A 389 21.73 -25.82 -29.86
C ALA A 389 21.28 -25.09 -28.60
N GLN A 390 21.06 -23.79 -28.70
CA GLN A 390 20.65 -22.97 -27.57
C GLN A 390 19.13 -23.06 -27.43
N SER A 391 18.68 -23.58 -26.30
CA SER A 391 17.28 -23.56 -25.88
C SER A 391 17.05 -22.58 -24.74
N VAL A 392 15.80 -22.22 -24.54
CA VAL A 392 15.32 -21.30 -23.51
C VAL A 392 14.11 -21.87 -22.78
N THR A 393 13.90 -21.40 -21.56
CA THR A 393 12.79 -21.83 -20.70
C THR A 393 11.88 -20.64 -20.45
N MET A 394 10.57 -20.87 -20.58
CA MET A 394 9.52 -19.88 -20.36
C MET A 394 8.62 -20.37 -19.24
N THR A 395 8.45 -19.59 -18.17
CA THR A 395 7.51 -19.88 -17.08
C THR A 395 6.41 -18.83 -17.04
N ALA A 396 5.17 -19.28 -16.89
CA ALA A 396 4.03 -18.45 -16.54
C ALA A 396 3.63 -18.75 -15.09
N GLU A 397 3.33 -17.71 -14.32
CA GLU A 397 2.85 -17.78 -12.95
C GLU A 397 1.65 -16.83 -12.80
N LYS A 398 0.63 -17.24 -12.05
CA LYS A 398 -0.52 -16.41 -11.75
C LYS A 398 -0.63 -16.08 -10.26
N VAL A 399 -0.79 -14.79 -9.97
CA VAL A 399 -1.04 -14.22 -8.65
C VAL A 399 -2.44 -13.60 -8.63
N TRP A 400 -3.17 -13.83 -7.55
CA TRP A 400 -4.51 -13.29 -7.32
C TRP A 400 -4.49 -12.34 -6.12
N ASN A 401 -4.92 -11.10 -6.34
CA ASN A 401 -5.03 -10.04 -5.34
C ASN A 401 -6.52 -9.72 -5.13
N ASP A 402 -7.20 -10.61 -4.40
CA ASP A 402 -8.67 -10.65 -4.28
C ASP A 402 -9.17 -11.07 -2.89
N SER A 403 -8.35 -10.79 -1.87
CA SER A 403 -8.65 -11.13 -0.46
C SER A 403 -9.03 -12.61 -0.30
N ASP A 404 -8.17 -13.51 -0.76
CA ASP A 404 -8.38 -14.98 -0.73
C ASP A 404 -9.73 -15.45 -1.29
N ASN A 405 -10.23 -14.74 -2.32
CA ASN A 405 -11.48 -15.05 -3.02
C ASN A 405 -12.73 -15.08 -2.11
N ILE A 406 -12.81 -14.21 -1.08
CA ILE A 406 -14.01 -14.10 -0.21
C ILE A 406 -15.32 -13.87 -0.98
N TYR A 407 -15.28 -13.30 -2.18
CA TYR A 407 -16.45 -13.06 -3.03
C TYR A 407 -16.78 -14.18 -4.03
N GLY A 408 -15.99 -15.26 -4.07
CA GLY A 408 -16.21 -16.38 -4.98
C GLY A 408 -16.12 -16.02 -6.49
N LYS A 409 -15.39 -14.95 -6.83
CA LYS A 409 -15.26 -14.43 -8.21
C LYS A 409 -14.10 -15.06 -8.99
N ARG A 410 -13.10 -15.63 -8.30
CA ARG A 410 -11.91 -16.22 -8.93
C ARG A 410 -12.34 -17.43 -9.78
N PRO A 411 -11.99 -17.49 -11.08
CA PRO A 411 -12.27 -18.66 -11.91
C PRO A 411 -11.46 -19.87 -11.42
N SER A 412 -11.96 -21.08 -11.69
CA SER A 412 -11.27 -22.34 -11.35
C SER A 412 -10.00 -22.58 -12.17
N GLU A 413 -9.91 -21.96 -13.34
CA GLU A 413 -8.78 -22.02 -14.25
C GLU A 413 -8.61 -20.71 -15.02
N LEU A 414 -7.41 -20.47 -15.54
CA LEU A 414 -7.07 -19.35 -16.39
C LEU A 414 -6.20 -19.83 -17.56
N MET A 415 -6.46 -19.33 -18.77
CA MET A 415 -5.66 -19.65 -19.94
C MET A 415 -4.61 -18.57 -20.22
N VAL A 416 -3.36 -18.99 -20.41
CA VAL A 416 -2.27 -18.14 -20.90
C VAL A 416 -1.70 -18.72 -22.19
N ASP A 417 -1.53 -17.87 -23.21
CA ASP A 417 -1.07 -18.25 -24.54
C ASP A 417 0.41 -17.89 -24.72
N LEU A 418 1.24 -18.89 -25.00
CA LEU A 418 2.65 -18.71 -25.36
C LEU A 418 2.75 -18.47 -26.86
N TYR A 419 3.27 -17.31 -27.25
CA TYR A 419 3.58 -16.98 -28.64
C TYR A 419 5.10 -17.02 -28.89
N ARG A 420 5.45 -17.16 -30.17
CA ARG A 420 6.80 -16.88 -30.68
C ARG A 420 6.76 -15.87 -31.83
N GLY A 421 7.87 -15.15 -31.99
CA GLY A 421 8.07 -14.14 -33.03
C GLY A 421 9.54 -13.88 -33.34
N GLN A 422 9.78 -12.96 -34.28
CA GLN A 422 11.13 -12.58 -34.75
C GLN A 422 11.66 -11.30 -34.08
N SER A 423 10.86 -10.66 -33.23
CA SER A 423 11.25 -9.52 -32.39
C SER A 423 10.61 -9.61 -31.00
N LYS A 424 11.13 -8.88 -30.01
CA LYS A 424 10.56 -8.89 -28.65
C LYS A 424 9.14 -8.31 -28.67
N GLY A 425 8.19 -9.04 -28.09
CA GLY A 425 6.77 -8.67 -28.03
C GLY A 425 5.92 -9.14 -29.23
N ASP A 426 6.53 -9.72 -30.26
CA ASP A 426 5.83 -10.25 -31.43
C ASP A 426 5.00 -11.50 -31.10
N LYS A 427 3.75 -11.53 -31.61
CA LYS A 427 2.76 -12.60 -31.40
C LYS A 427 2.47 -13.39 -32.69
N ALA A 428 3.43 -13.47 -33.62
CA ALA A 428 3.27 -14.06 -34.94
C ALA A 428 2.71 -15.49 -34.96
N VAL A 429 3.14 -16.38 -34.04
CA VAL A 429 2.71 -17.78 -34.01
C VAL A 429 2.41 -18.23 -32.59
N LEU A 430 1.19 -18.75 -32.35
CA LEU A 430 0.83 -19.44 -31.12
C LEU A 430 1.61 -20.76 -31.02
N VAL A 431 2.38 -20.92 -29.94
CA VAL A 431 3.17 -22.12 -29.65
C VAL A 431 2.38 -23.10 -28.81
N LYS A 432 1.73 -22.62 -27.75
CA LYS A 432 0.99 -23.45 -26.80
C LYS A 432 0.03 -22.59 -25.96
N THR A 433 -1.22 -23.05 -25.80
CA THR A 433 -2.08 -22.57 -24.71
C THR A 433 -1.79 -23.40 -23.46
N VAL A 434 -1.66 -22.73 -22.33
CA VAL A 434 -1.42 -23.30 -21.00
C VAL A 434 -2.61 -22.97 -20.11
N ILE A 435 -3.02 -23.93 -19.29
CA ILE A 435 -4.05 -23.74 -18.25
C ILE A 435 -3.33 -23.61 -16.91
N LEU A 436 -3.57 -22.52 -16.20
CA LEU A 436 -3.12 -22.28 -14.82
C LEU A 436 -4.33 -22.49 -13.89
N ASN A 437 -4.15 -23.25 -12.82
CA ASN A 437 -5.21 -23.61 -11.87
C ASN A 437 -4.60 -23.95 -10.49
N ALA A 438 -5.44 -24.31 -9.52
CA ALA A 438 -4.96 -24.68 -8.18
C ALA A 438 -4.13 -25.98 -8.16
N GLU A 439 -4.34 -26.91 -9.10
CA GLU A 439 -3.64 -28.21 -9.15
C GLU A 439 -2.17 -28.07 -9.58
N ASN A 440 -1.85 -27.04 -10.39
CA ASN A 440 -0.49 -26.70 -10.79
C ASN A 440 0.09 -25.50 -10.05
N GLU A 441 -0.44 -25.20 -8.85
CA GLU A 441 0.00 -24.08 -8.01
C GLU A 441 0.01 -22.73 -8.77
N TRP A 442 -0.92 -22.58 -9.72
CA TRP A 442 -1.03 -21.43 -10.62
C TRP A 442 0.23 -21.16 -11.47
N GLN A 443 1.07 -22.17 -11.71
CA GLN A 443 2.34 -22.04 -12.43
C GLN A 443 2.50 -23.11 -13.53
N PHE A 444 3.19 -22.75 -14.62
CA PHE A 444 3.56 -23.70 -15.67
C PHE A 444 4.90 -23.32 -16.31
N THR A 445 5.72 -24.31 -16.64
CA THR A 445 7.01 -24.12 -17.31
C THR A 445 7.07 -24.85 -18.65
N VAL A 446 7.57 -24.16 -19.69
CA VAL A 446 7.85 -24.69 -21.03
C VAL A 446 9.36 -24.60 -21.27
N SER A 447 10.04 -25.75 -21.22
CA SER A 447 11.48 -25.87 -21.45
C SER A 447 11.81 -26.17 -22.91
N ASP A 448 13.10 -26.16 -23.25
CA ASP A 448 13.66 -26.63 -24.52
C ASP A 448 13.17 -25.90 -25.78
N LEU A 449 12.67 -24.67 -25.61
CA LEU A 449 12.24 -23.82 -26.72
C LEU A 449 13.47 -23.30 -27.50
N PRO A 450 13.52 -23.41 -28.83
CA PRO A 450 14.70 -23.02 -29.61
C PRO A 450 14.95 -21.50 -29.59
N GLN A 451 16.18 -21.07 -29.26
CA GLN A 451 16.57 -19.64 -29.26
C GLN A 451 16.88 -19.09 -30.68
N LYS A 452 17.15 -19.98 -31.63
CA LYS A 452 17.60 -19.67 -32.99
C LYS A 452 16.79 -20.44 -34.03
N ASP A 453 16.40 -19.77 -35.11
CA ASP A 453 15.82 -20.45 -36.28
C ASP A 453 16.91 -21.04 -37.20
N SER A 454 16.51 -21.84 -38.18
CA SER A 454 17.39 -22.51 -39.16
C SER A 454 18.22 -21.58 -40.05
N ALA A 455 17.89 -20.27 -40.11
CA ALA A 455 18.68 -19.25 -40.79
C ALA A 455 19.67 -18.53 -39.84
N GLY A 456 19.58 -18.78 -38.53
CA GLY A 456 20.37 -18.13 -37.49
C GLY A 456 19.73 -16.86 -36.90
N GLY A 457 18.48 -16.55 -37.28
CA GLY A 457 17.65 -15.50 -36.68
C GLY A 457 17.33 -15.79 -35.21
N HIS A 458 17.06 -14.75 -34.42
CA HIS A 458 16.68 -14.90 -33.01
C HIS A 458 15.16 -15.14 -32.90
N ILE A 459 14.79 -16.18 -32.17
CA ILE A 459 13.38 -16.43 -31.83
C ILE A 459 13.11 -15.81 -30.46
N TYR A 460 12.06 -15.01 -30.37
CA TYR A 460 11.56 -14.42 -29.13
C TYR A 460 10.26 -15.10 -28.72
N TYR A 461 10.03 -15.20 -27.42
CA TYR A 461 8.85 -15.83 -26.83
C TYR A 461 8.16 -14.86 -25.86
N MET A 462 6.84 -14.95 -25.78
CA MET A 462 6.05 -14.10 -24.88
C MET A 462 4.76 -14.83 -24.48
N PHE A 463 4.43 -14.84 -23.19
CA PHE A 463 3.10 -15.24 -22.74
C PHE A 463 2.10 -14.07 -22.87
N THR A 464 0.82 -14.40 -22.92
CA THR A 464 -0.28 -13.44 -22.81
C THR A 464 -1.43 -14.11 -22.05
N GLU A 465 -1.92 -13.45 -21.00
CA GLU A 465 -3.11 -13.86 -20.27
C GLU A 465 -4.38 -13.58 -21.08
N ARG A 466 -5.38 -14.47 -21.00
CA ARG A 466 -6.74 -14.20 -21.46
C ARG A 466 -7.54 -13.51 -20.35
N GLU A 467 -8.48 -12.66 -20.75
CA GLU A 467 -9.30 -11.86 -19.83
C GLU A 467 -9.97 -12.70 -18.73
N ALA A 468 -9.84 -12.23 -17.48
CA ALA A 468 -10.57 -12.75 -16.33
C ALA A 468 -11.64 -11.72 -15.93
N ALA A 469 -12.91 -12.06 -16.12
CA ALA A 469 -14.01 -11.12 -15.90
C ALA A 469 -14.08 -10.62 -14.44
N GLY A 470 -14.14 -9.30 -14.26
CA GLY A 470 -14.16 -8.65 -12.94
C GLY A 470 -12.78 -8.44 -12.31
N TYR A 471 -11.69 -8.63 -13.07
CA TYR A 471 -10.32 -8.42 -12.61
C TYR A 471 -9.52 -7.52 -13.58
N THR A 472 -8.66 -6.69 -12.99
CA THR A 472 -7.71 -5.84 -13.70
C THR A 472 -6.35 -6.54 -13.68
N ALA A 473 -5.79 -6.77 -14.87
CA ALA A 473 -4.61 -7.60 -15.09
C ALA A 473 -3.32 -6.77 -15.25
N GLU A 474 -2.27 -7.16 -14.56
CA GLU A 474 -0.90 -6.67 -14.72
C GLU A 474 0.03 -7.82 -15.10
N THR A 475 1.05 -7.56 -15.93
CA THR A 475 2.06 -8.56 -16.31
C THR A 475 3.46 -8.03 -16.06
N THR A 476 4.27 -8.81 -15.34
CA THR A 476 5.70 -8.51 -15.10
C THR A 476 6.58 -9.60 -15.72
N GLU A 477 7.75 -9.20 -16.24
CA GLU A 477 8.76 -10.10 -16.82
C GLU A 477 10.02 -10.06 -15.95
N SER A 478 10.57 -11.24 -15.64
CA SER A 478 11.84 -11.39 -14.92
C SER A 478 12.68 -12.52 -15.52
N THR A 479 14.00 -12.47 -15.32
CA THR A 479 14.94 -13.52 -15.73
C THR A 479 15.38 -14.38 -14.55
N ALA A 480 14.94 -15.64 -14.49
CA ALA A 480 15.35 -16.65 -13.53
C ALA A 480 16.70 -17.30 -13.95
N GLY A 481 17.68 -16.49 -14.33
CA GLY A 481 18.96 -16.92 -14.91
C GLY A 481 19.11 -16.56 -16.39
N THR A 482 20.17 -17.03 -17.02
CA THR A 482 20.66 -16.51 -18.32
C THR A 482 19.79 -16.86 -19.54
N ARG A 483 18.90 -17.85 -19.43
CA ARG A 483 18.00 -18.32 -20.52
C ARG A 483 16.62 -18.75 -20.02
N HIS A 484 16.21 -18.28 -18.85
CA HIS A 484 14.91 -18.62 -18.25
C HIS A 484 14.15 -17.33 -17.98
N TRP A 485 13.05 -17.11 -18.72
CA TRP A 485 12.16 -15.98 -18.49
C TRP A 485 10.91 -16.42 -17.74
N LYS A 486 10.52 -15.64 -16.75
CA LYS A 486 9.32 -15.83 -15.93
C LYS A 486 8.40 -14.63 -16.15
N PHE A 487 7.16 -14.94 -16.55
CA PHE A 487 6.06 -13.99 -16.68
C PHE A 487 5.13 -14.21 -15.49
N THR A 488 5.02 -13.21 -14.61
CA THR A 488 4.08 -13.24 -13.48
C THR A 488 2.91 -12.33 -13.82
N PHE A 489 1.73 -12.93 -13.88
CA PHE A 489 0.45 -12.30 -14.15
C PHE A 489 -0.24 -12.00 -12.82
N THR A 490 -0.59 -10.75 -12.53
CA THR A 490 -1.29 -10.37 -11.29
C THR A 490 -2.69 -9.89 -11.64
N ASN A 491 -3.73 -10.57 -11.14
CA ASN A 491 -5.12 -10.11 -11.26
C ASN A 491 -5.55 -9.51 -9.93
N THR A 492 -5.86 -8.21 -9.93
CA THR A 492 -6.49 -7.53 -8.80
C THR A 492 -8.00 -7.48 -9.01
N LEU A 493 -8.77 -7.84 -8.00
CA LEU A 493 -10.24 -7.84 -8.08
C LEU A 493 -10.76 -6.40 -8.21
N ASN A 494 -11.59 -6.14 -9.21
CA ASN A 494 -12.19 -4.82 -9.41
C ASN A 494 -13.16 -4.60 -8.26
N SER A 495 -12.81 -3.62 -7.43
CA SER A 495 -13.48 -3.37 -6.16
C SER A 495 -13.53 -1.87 -5.86
N GLY A 496 -14.51 -1.50 -5.04
CA GLY A 496 -14.70 -0.15 -4.54
C GLY A 496 -14.95 -0.16 -3.05
N HIS A 497 -15.49 0.94 -2.54
CA HIS A 497 -15.75 1.15 -1.13
C HIS A 497 -17.17 1.68 -0.93
N LEU A 498 -17.77 1.37 0.22
CA LEU A 498 -19.07 1.88 0.63
C LEU A 498 -18.93 2.62 1.96
N GLN A 499 -19.53 3.80 2.02
CA GLN A 499 -19.75 4.53 3.26
C GLN A 499 -21.19 5.04 3.30
N LEU A 500 -21.77 5.09 4.49
CA LEU A 500 -23.09 5.66 4.73
C LEU A 500 -22.97 6.98 5.50
N LEU A 501 -23.72 7.99 5.04
CA LEU A 501 -24.01 9.22 5.76
C LEU A 501 -25.45 9.18 6.27
N LYS A 502 -25.59 9.08 7.58
CA LYS A 502 -26.88 9.13 8.27
C LYS A 502 -27.27 10.56 8.55
N LYS A 503 -28.56 10.87 8.42
CA LYS A 503 -29.15 12.16 8.78
C LYS A 503 -30.47 12.03 9.54
N SER A 504 -30.88 13.13 10.16
CA SER A 504 -32.28 13.37 10.52
C SER A 504 -33.07 13.70 9.25
N SER A 505 -34.32 13.24 9.16
CA SER A 505 -35.24 13.76 8.15
C SER A 505 -35.69 15.19 8.49
N ASP A 506 -35.62 15.61 9.75
CA ASP A 506 -36.01 16.96 10.18
C ASP A 506 -35.00 17.52 11.19
N GLU A 507 -33.96 18.18 10.68
CA GLU A 507 -32.90 18.78 11.50
C GLU A 507 -33.40 19.95 12.37
N ALA A 508 -34.56 20.55 12.07
CA ALA A 508 -35.12 21.64 12.86
C ALA A 508 -35.75 21.15 14.19
N LEU A 509 -36.18 19.89 14.25
CA LEU A 509 -36.69 19.25 15.46
C LEU A 509 -35.59 18.63 16.34
N THR A 510 -34.45 18.27 15.74
CA THR A 510 -33.38 17.50 16.40
C THR A 510 -32.10 18.30 16.65
N GLY A 511 -31.91 19.45 15.99
CA GLY A 511 -30.71 20.27 16.11
C GLY A 511 -30.47 20.76 17.55
N GLY A 512 -29.30 20.44 18.11
CA GLY A 512 -28.91 20.84 19.46
C GLY A 512 -29.62 20.08 20.59
N ASN A 513 -30.42 19.06 20.28
CA ASN A 513 -31.18 18.27 21.25
C ASN A 513 -30.53 16.89 21.48
N PRO A 514 -29.76 16.67 22.57
CA PRO A 514 -29.10 15.39 22.87
C PRO A 514 -30.02 14.17 23.04
N CYS A 515 -31.35 14.33 23.10
CA CYS A 515 -32.28 13.19 23.06
C CYS A 515 -32.27 12.47 21.70
N TYR A 516 -31.78 13.14 20.65
CA TYR A 516 -31.58 12.61 19.32
C TYR A 516 -30.09 12.45 19.04
N THR A 517 -29.65 11.25 18.68
CA THR A 517 -28.27 11.00 18.24
C THR A 517 -28.27 10.28 16.90
N LEU A 518 -27.20 10.48 16.11
CA LEU A 518 -26.95 9.67 14.92
C LEU A 518 -25.93 8.56 15.19
N LEU A 519 -25.37 8.48 16.40
CA LEU A 519 -24.38 7.50 16.84
C LEU A 519 -24.99 6.10 16.99
N ASN A 520 -24.23 5.07 16.61
CA ASN A 520 -24.55 3.65 16.78
C ASN A 520 -25.84 3.18 16.09
N ALA A 521 -26.24 3.81 14.97
CA ALA A 521 -27.12 3.16 14.01
C ALA A 521 -26.32 2.07 13.30
N GLU A 522 -26.88 0.86 13.18
CA GLU A 522 -26.19 -0.29 12.61
C GLU A 522 -26.90 -0.73 11.33
N TYR A 523 -26.17 -0.77 10.22
CA TYR A 523 -26.66 -1.16 8.91
C TYR A 523 -25.90 -2.38 8.41
N GLY A 524 -26.62 -3.44 8.02
CA GLY A 524 -26.03 -4.57 7.33
C GLY A 524 -25.91 -4.28 5.84
N VAL A 525 -24.81 -4.72 5.22
CA VAL A 525 -24.58 -4.65 3.78
C VAL A 525 -24.56 -6.06 3.20
N TYR A 526 -25.35 -6.28 2.15
CA TYR A 526 -25.68 -7.61 1.62
C TYR A 526 -25.50 -7.66 0.10
N THR A 527 -25.20 -8.85 -0.41
CA THR A 527 -25.12 -9.11 -1.88
C THR A 527 -26.46 -9.50 -2.51
N ASP A 528 -27.50 -9.69 -1.70
CA ASP A 528 -28.85 -10.08 -2.13
C ASP A 528 -29.94 -9.19 -1.50
N ARG A 529 -31.03 -8.98 -2.24
CA ARG A 529 -32.13 -8.09 -1.82
C ARG A 529 -32.95 -8.63 -0.64
N ASN A 530 -32.83 -9.92 -0.32
CA ASN A 530 -33.46 -10.52 0.86
C ASN A 530 -32.61 -10.36 2.14
N CYS A 531 -31.44 -9.72 2.03
CA CYS A 531 -30.50 -9.49 3.11
C CYS A 531 -30.06 -10.78 3.84
N THR A 532 -29.68 -11.81 3.07
CA THR A 532 -29.26 -13.11 3.61
C THR A 532 -27.74 -13.34 3.57
N ASN A 533 -27.04 -12.75 2.59
CA ASN A 533 -25.61 -12.89 2.35
C ASN A 533 -24.88 -11.58 2.71
N SER A 534 -24.61 -11.38 4.01
CA SER A 534 -23.89 -10.21 4.52
C SER A 534 -22.42 -10.20 4.09
N VAL A 535 -21.89 -9.01 3.78
CA VAL A 535 -20.47 -8.74 3.48
C VAL A 535 -19.82 -7.77 4.47
N GLY A 536 -20.58 -7.25 5.43
CA GLY A 536 -20.09 -6.32 6.44
C GLY A 536 -21.20 -5.45 7.04
N ASP A 537 -20.85 -4.69 8.06
CA ASP A 537 -21.74 -3.75 8.73
C ASP A 537 -21.17 -2.31 8.65
N LEU A 538 -22.07 -1.33 8.55
CA LEU A 538 -21.79 0.10 8.63
C LEU A 538 -22.40 0.62 9.94
N ILE A 539 -21.55 1.19 10.80
CA ILE A 539 -21.91 1.72 12.12
C ILE A 539 -21.60 3.21 12.14
N THR A 540 -22.60 4.03 12.45
CA THR A 540 -22.51 5.49 12.40
C THR A 540 -21.85 6.10 13.64
N GLY A 541 -21.01 7.12 13.44
CA GLY A 541 -20.52 8.00 14.48
C GLY A 541 -21.48 9.15 14.80
N GLU A 542 -21.10 10.02 15.74
CA GLU A 542 -21.90 11.18 16.17
C GLU A 542 -22.25 12.15 15.03
N SER A 543 -21.37 12.27 14.03
CA SER A 543 -21.57 13.10 12.82
C SER A 543 -22.48 12.46 11.76
N GLY A 544 -23.02 11.27 12.03
CA GLY A 544 -23.79 10.46 11.08
C GLY A 544 -22.95 9.71 10.05
N TRP A 545 -21.65 10.00 9.91
CA TRP A 545 -20.76 9.22 9.05
C TRP A 545 -20.44 7.86 9.68
N SER A 546 -20.49 6.80 8.86
CA SER A 546 -20.10 5.45 9.27
C SER A 546 -18.63 5.12 8.96
N ASN A 547 -18.16 3.97 9.45
CA ASN A 547 -16.95 3.34 8.92
C ASN A 547 -17.06 3.10 7.40
N THR A 548 -15.93 3.04 6.71
CA THR A 548 -15.89 2.64 5.30
C THR A 548 -15.73 1.13 5.20
N LEU A 549 -16.63 0.44 4.50
CA LEU A 549 -16.40 -0.94 4.04
C LEU A 549 -15.55 -0.88 2.78
N THR A 550 -14.35 -1.44 2.84
CA THR A 550 -13.36 -1.41 1.75
C THR A 550 -13.34 -2.72 0.96
N SER A 551 -12.71 -2.69 -0.22
CA SER A 551 -12.50 -3.86 -1.09
C SER A 551 -13.76 -4.66 -1.42
N LEU A 552 -14.92 -3.99 -1.56
CA LEU A 552 -16.17 -4.61 -2.01
C LEU A 552 -16.08 -4.84 -3.52
N ALA A 553 -16.26 -6.07 -3.99
CA ALA A 553 -16.29 -6.39 -5.42
C ALA A 553 -17.31 -5.51 -6.18
N THR A 554 -17.02 -5.11 -7.43
CA THR A 554 -17.95 -4.24 -8.17
C THR A 554 -19.31 -4.92 -8.42
N GLY A 555 -20.38 -4.13 -8.33
CA GLY A 555 -21.75 -4.61 -8.50
C GLY A 555 -22.77 -3.99 -7.55
N THR A 556 -23.98 -4.56 -7.55
CA THR A 556 -25.11 -4.10 -6.72
C THR A 556 -25.09 -4.76 -5.34
N TYR A 557 -25.27 -3.94 -4.31
CA TYR A 557 -25.43 -4.33 -2.92
C TYR A 557 -26.71 -3.74 -2.33
N TYR A 558 -27.12 -4.29 -1.19
CA TYR A 558 -28.32 -3.90 -0.47
C TYR A 558 -27.95 -3.51 0.96
N VAL A 559 -28.39 -2.34 1.40
CA VAL A 559 -28.13 -1.77 2.71
C VAL A 559 -29.45 -1.74 3.48
N LYS A 560 -29.47 -2.32 4.69
CA LYS A 560 -30.66 -2.35 5.55
C LYS A 560 -30.32 -1.94 6.97
N GLU A 561 -31.13 -1.07 7.57
CA GLU A 561 -31.01 -0.80 9.00
C GLU A 561 -31.33 -2.07 9.81
N ARG A 562 -30.51 -2.33 10.81
CA ARG A 562 -30.66 -3.43 11.78
C ARG A 562 -30.98 -2.92 13.18
N LYS A 563 -30.63 -1.65 13.46
CA LYS A 563 -30.81 -0.98 14.73
C LYS A 563 -30.89 0.53 14.50
N LYS A 564 -32.05 1.11 14.82
CA LYS A 564 -32.26 2.55 14.83
C LYS A 564 -31.36 3.26 15.86
N PRO A 565 -30.94 4.51 15.62
CA PRO A 565 -30.29 5.32 16.64
C PRO A 565 -31.32 5.95 17.60
N SER A 566 -30.86 6.46 18.75
CA SER A 566 -31.75 6.98 19.80
C SER A 566 -32.52 8.22 19.34
N GLY A 567 -33.83 8.23 19.61
CA GLY A 567 -34.75 9.32 19.30
C GLY A 567 -35.36 9.28 17.89
N TYR A 568 -35.02 8.30 17.06
CA TYR A 568 -35.53 8.17 15.70
C TYR A 568 -36.50 6.99 15.55
N ARG A 569 -37.26 6.95 14.45
CA ARG A 569 -38.02 5.76 14.01
C ARG A 569 -37.12 4.87 13.17
N THR A 570 -37.31 3.56 13.27
CA THR A 570 -36.58 2.57 12.46
C THR A 570 -36.92 2.72 10.98
N ASP A 571 -35.90 2.63 10.12
CA ASP A 571 -36.09 2.49 8.67
C ASP A 571 -36.04 1.01 8.25
N ASP A 572 -37.21 0.38 8.11
CA ASP A 572 -37.33 -1.00 7.65
C ASP A 572 -36.99 -1.20 6.16
N ALA A 573 -36.75 -0.14 5.40
CA ALA A 573 -36.49 -0.23 3.97
C ALA A 573 -35.13 -0.89 3.65
N VAL A 574 -35.09 -1.59 2.50
CA VAL A 574 -33.86 -2.13 1.91
C VAL A 574 -33.46 -1.21 0.77
N HIS A 575 -32.32 -0.55 0.92
CA HIS A 575 -31.78 0.41 -0.05
C HIS A 575 -30.79 -0.25 -0.98
N GLU A 576 -30.90 0.02 -2.28
CA GLU A 576 -29.99 -0.51 -3.30
C GLU A 576 -28.84 0.47 -3.56
N VAL A 577 -27.61 -0.03 -3.67
CA VAL A 577 -26.40 0.76 -3.95
C VAL A 577 -25.50 0.02 -4.95
N VAL A 578 -24.85 0.77 -5.84
CA VAL A 578 -23.88 0.21 -6.81
C VAL A 578 -22.47 0.63 -6.40
N ILE A 579 -21.56 -0.36 -6.36
CA ILE A 579 -20.15 -0.16 -6.08
C ILE A 579 -19.37 -0.21 -7.40
N ASN A 580 -18.70 0.89 -7.72
CA ASN A 580 -17.85 1.05 -8.90
C ASN A 580 -16.37 0.80 -8.54
N GLU A 581 -15.54 0.57 -9.56
CA GLU A 581 -14.11 0.28 -9.38
C GLU A 581 -13.34 1.51 -8.89
N GLY A 582 -12.60 1.37 -7.79
CA GLY A 582 -11.75 2.43 -7.21
C GLY A 582 -12.50 3.58 -6.53
N GLU A 583 -13.83 3.62 -6.60
CA GLU A 583 -14.65 4.69 -6.01
C GLU A 583 -15.08 4.38 -4.58
N THR A 584 -15.30 5.44 -3.78
CA THR A 584 -16.08 5.34 -2.54
C THR A 584 -17.50 5.81 -2.80
N THR A 585 -18.42 4.86 -2.95
CA THR A 585 -19.85 5.18 -3.05
C THR A 585 -20.35 5.64 -1.68
N VAL A 586 -20.98 6.81 -1.62
CA VAL A 586 -21.63 7.33 -0.40
C VAL A 586 -23.14 7.23 -0.55
N ILE A 587 -23.79 6.45 0.30
CA ILE A 587 -25.26 6.42 0.42
C ILE A 587 -25.70 7.36 1.55
N THR A 588 -26.70 8.21 1.31
CA THR A 588 -27.28 9.08 2.35
C THR A 588 -28.66 8.59 2.75
N LEU A 589 -28.83 8.20 4.01
CA LEU A 589 -30.10 7.69 4.56
C LEU A 589 -30.62 8.61 5.69
N THR A 590 -31.94 8.68 5.86
CA THR A 590 -32.62 9.60 6.79
C THR A 590 -33.68 8.88 7.61
N ASP A 591 -33.72 9.10 8.93
CA ASP A 591 -34.85 8.61 9.76
C ASP A 591 -35.76 9.75 10.18
N GLU A 592 -37.01 9.41 10.47
CA GLU A 592 -37.95 10.35 11.05
C GLU A 592 -37.71 10.52 12.56
N PRO A 593 -37.57 11.76 13.08
CA PRO A 593 -37.51 12.01 14.51
C PRO A 593 -38.79 11.58 15.22
N ILE A 594 -38.66 10.91 16.37
CA ILE A 594 -39.79 10.63 17.25
C ILE A 594 -40.24 11.93 17.91
N THR A 595 -41.53 12.22 17.83
CA THR A 595 -42.16 13.41 18.41
C THR A 595 -43.51 13.04 19.05
N SER A 596 -44.04 13.94 19.89
CA SER A 596 -45.40 13.90 20.43
C SER A 596 -46.27 14.93 19.72
N TRP A 597 -47.52 14.61 19.43
CA TRP A 597 -48.47 15.52 18.78
C TRP A 597 -49.16 16.49 19.76
N GLY A 598 -48.45 16.95 20.79
CA GLY A 598 -48.88 18.07 21.67
C GLY A 598 -50.09 17.80 22.56
N GLN A 599 -50.45 16.54 22.82
CA GLN A 599 -51.73 16.14 23.42
C GLN A 599 -51.82 16.31 24.95
N PHE A 600 -51.30 17.39 25.53
CA PHE A 600 -51.53 17.71 26.95
C PHE A 600 -52.44 18.93 27.12
N ARG A 601 -53.22 18.91 28.22
CA ARG A 601 -54.15 19.98 28.57
C ARG A 601 -53.92 20.45 30.01
N ILE A 602 -54.03 21.75 30.21
CA ILE A 602 -54.14 22.36 31.53
C ILE A 602 -55.62 22.71 31.76
N GLU A 603 -56.24 22.15 32.79
CA GLU A 603 -57.63 22.43 33.18
C GLU A 603 -57.63 23.32 34.42
N LYS A 604 -58.27 24.49 34.33
CA LYS A 604 -58.27 25.51 35.39
C LYS A 604 -59.53 25.40 36.23
N SER A 605 -59.37 25.37 37.56
CA SER A 605 -60.49 25.35 38.52
C SER A 605 -60.28 26.32 39.70
N ALA A 606 -61.34 26.49 40.50
CA ALA A 606 -61.36 27.19 41.78
C ALA A 606 -61.47 26.18 42.94
N SER A 607 -60.77 26.42 44.05
CA SER A 607 -60.63 25.45 45.15
C SER A 607 -61.93 25.15 45.91
N ASP A 608 -62.90 26.07 45.87
CA ASP A 608 -64.22 25.89 46.47
C ASP A 608 -65.27 25.30 45.50
N GLY A 609 -64.91 25.09 44.23
CA GLY A 609 -65.76 24.51 43.20
C GLY A 609 -67.02 25.31 42.81
N ALA A 610 -67.27 26.46 43.46
CA ALA A 610 -68.55 27.16 43.40
C ALA A 610 -68.43 28.65 43.06
N SER A 611 -67.26 29.27 43.24
CA SER A 611 -67.06 30.71 43.03
C SER A 611 -66.83 31.14 41.58
N VAL A 612 -66.99 30.25 40.59
CA VAL A 612 -66.79 30.56 39.17
C VAL A 612 -68.10 31.07 38.56
N SER A 613 -68.08 32.32 38.10
CA SER A 613 -69.20 32.98 37.43
C SER A 613 -68.71 33.78 36.20
N ASP A 614 -69.63 34.41 35.46
CA ASP A 614 -69.26 35.38 34.42
C ASP A 614 -68.67 36.69 34.99
N THR A 615 -68.86 36.95 36.30
CA THR A 615 -68.26 38.10 37.01
C THR A 615 -66.94 37.77 37.72
N ILE A 616 -66.64 36.48 37.92
CA ILE A 616 -65.39 35.97 38.52
C ILE A 616 -64.85 34.79 37.66
N PRO A 617 -64.50 35.03 36.38
CA PRO A 617 -64.09 33.97 35.48
C PRO A 617 -62.65 33.53 35.74
N LEU A 618 -62.32 32.28 35.40
CA LEU A 618 -60.94 31.76 35.42
C LEU A 618 -60.14 32.11 34.15
N THR A 619 -60.71 32.88 33.22
CA THR A 619 -60.00 33.44 32.06
C THR A 619 -59.08 34.57 32.49
N GLY A 620 -57.91 34.68 31.85
CA GLY A 620 -56.88 35.66 32.23
C GLY A 620 -55.82 35.11 33.19
N ALA A 621 -55.99 33.87 33.67
CA ALA A 621 -54.88 33.07 34.16
C ALA A 621 -53.93 32.73 32.99
N GLU A 622 -52.62 32.75 33.27
CA GLU A 622 -51.55 32.48 32.30
C GLU A 622 -50.60 31.40 32.84
N PHE A 623 -50.27 30.43 31.99
CA PHE A 623 -49.34 29.34 32.29
C PHE A 623 -48.07 29.49 31.49
N THR A 624 -46.92 29.34 32.14
CA THR A 624 -45.62 29.25 31.47
C THR A 624 -45.19 27.80 31.37
N ILE A 625 -44.72 27.43 30.17
CA ILE A 625 -44.31 26.09 29.77
C ILE A 625 -42.90 26.24 29.21
N ASP A 626 -41.91 25.87 30.01
CA ASP A 626 -40.49 25.92 29.64
C ASP A 626 -40.09 24.57 29.07
N TYR A 627 -39.46 24.54 27.89
CA TYR A 627 -38.98 23.33 27.22
C TYR A 627 -37.46 23.24 27.22
N TYR A 628 -36.95 22.08 27.61
CA TYR A 628 -35.54 21.74 27.66
C TYR A 628 -35.27 20.59 26.67
N GLY A 629 -34.30 20.77 25.77
CA GLY A 629 -33.89 19.76 24.78
C GLY A 629 -33.05 18.62 25.36
N GLU A 630 -33.25 18.27 26.63
CA GLU A 630 -32.55 17.20 27.34
C GLU A 630 -33.54 16.51 28.29
N THR A 631 -33.25 15.27 28.70
CA THR A 631 -33.96 14.58 29.78
C THR A 631 -33.19 14.69 31.10
N GLY A 632 -33.86 14.45 32.23
CA GLY A 632 -33.22 14.53 33.55
C GLY A 632 -33.18 15.94 34.14
N VAL A 633 -33.93 16.88 33.57
CA VAL A 633 -34.34 18.10 34.29
C VAL A 633 -35.31 17.68 35.41
N THR A 634 -35.10 18.20 36.60
CA THR A 634 -35.86 17.91 37.83
C THR A 634 -36.17 19.20 38.57
N LYS A 635 -37.10 19.16 39.54
CA LYS A 635 -37.39 20.32 40.41
C LYS A 635 -36.16 20.82 41.17
N GLU A 636 -35.20 19.94 41.44
CA GLU A 636 -33.96 20.28 42.17
C GLU A 636 -32.92 21.01 41.29
N ASN A 637 -32.85 20.70 39.99
CA ASN A 637 -31.81 21.23 39.09
C ASN A 637 -32.31 22.27 38.07
N ILE A 638 -33.63 22.45 37.93
CA ILE A 638 -34.22 23.36 36.93
C ILE A 638 -33.75 24.81 37.04
N SER A 639 -33.36 25.28 38.24
CA SER A 639 -32.80 26.63 38.45
C SER A 639 -31.48 26.86 37.72
N ASP A 640 -30.74 25.78 37.46
CA ASP A 640 -29.40 25.82 36.84
C ASP A 640 -29.48 25.61 35.32
N LYS A 641 -30.70 25.46 34.78
CA LYS A 641 -30.99 25.14 33.39
C LYS A 641 -31.65 26.32 32.68
N VAL A 642 -31.25 26.55 31.42
CA VAL A 642 -31.89 27.54 30.54
C VAL A 642 -32.82 26.80 29.58
N PRO A 643 -34.11 27.16 29.47
CA PRO A 643 -35.00 26.53 28.50
C PRO A 643 -34.61 26.90 27.08
N LEU A 644 -34.73 25.94 26.17
CA LEU A 644 -34.53 26.12 24.73
C LEU A 644 -35.68 26.88 24.08
N LYS A 645 -36.91 26.71 24.62
CA LYS A 645 -38.10 27.48 24.25
C LYS A 645 -38.97 27.73 25.48
N THR A 646 -39.63 28.88 25.51
CA THR A 646 -40.62 29.27 26.52
C THR A 646 -41.94 29.61 25.84
N TRP A 647 -43.04 29.03 26.33
CA TRP A 647 -44.38 29.33 25.84
C TRP A 647 -45.27 29.80 26.98
N VAL A 648 -46.08 30.82 26.73
CA VAL A 648 -47.09 31.30 27.68
C VAL A 648 -48.48 31.12 27.08
N VAL A 649 -49.34 30.34 27.73
CA VAL A 649 -50.70 30.04 27.26
C VAL A 649 -51.76 30.64 28.19
N ALA A 650 -52.79 31.24 27.59
CA ALA A 650 -53.91 31.85 28.30
C ALA A 650 -55.06 30.86 28.50
N VAL A 651 -55.67 30.85 29.69
CA VAL A 651 -56.89 30.07 29.95
C VAL A 651 -58.07 30.64 29.18
N LYS A 652 -58.76 29.78 28.44
CA LYS A 652 -60.01 30.09 27.71
C LYS A 652 -61.20 29.32 28.29
N LYS A 653 -62.35 30.00 28.32
CA LYS A 653 -63.65 29.39 28.61
C LYS A 653 -64.13 28.63 27.35
N THR A 654 -64.35 27.34 27.49
CA THR A 654 -64.86 26.45 26.44
C THR A 654 -66.14 25.75 26.91
N PHE A 655 -66.96 25.27 25.97
CA PHE A 655 -68.21 24.60 26.27
C PHE A 655 -68.28 23.30 25.46
N ASP A 656 -68.40 22.16 26.13
CA ASP A 656 -68.39 20.82 25.51
C ASP A 656 -69.78 20.29 25.15
N GLY A 657 -70.83 21.08 25.41
CA GLY A 657 -72.23 20.71 25.24
C GLY A 657 -72.95 20.31 26.53
N GLN A 658 -72.22 20.04 27.61
CA GLN A 658 -72.78 19.68 28.93
C GLN A 658 -72.21 20.55 30.05
N ASN A 659 -70.91 20.88 30.01
CA ASN A 659 -70.20 21.62 31.04
C ASN A 659 -69.44 22.82 30.45
N THR A 660 -69.19 23.82 31.30
CA THR A 660 -68.22 24.88 31.03
C THR A 660 -66.85 24.41 31.51
N LEU A 661 -65.86 24.38 30.62
CA LEU A 661 -64.48 24.01 30.93
C LEU A 661 -63.55 25.19 30.68
N TYR A 662 -62.79 25.59 31.71
CA TYR A 662 -61.71 26.55 31.57
C TYR A 662 -60.41 25.78 31.33
N LYS A 663 -59.77 25.96 30.17
CA LYS A 663 -58.57 25.21 29.80
C LYS A 663 -57.55 26.02 29.00
N ALA A 664 -56.33 25.51 28.96
CA ALA A 664 -55.28 25.90 28.01
C ALA A 664 -54.61 24.64 27.46
N GLU A 665 -54.23 24.66 26.18
CA GLU A 665 -53.52 23.59 25.46
C GLU A 665 -52.34 24.24 24.71
N LEU A 666 -51.27 23.49 24.40
CA LEU A 666 -50.10 24.05 23.70
C LEU A 666 -50.36 24.15 22.19
N GLU A 667 -51.26 25.05 21.82
CA GLU A 667 -51.64 25.37 20.44
C GLU A 667 -51.62 26.87 20.18
N ASP A 668 -51.46 27.25 18.91
CA ASP A 668 -51.50 28.64 18.42
C ASP A 668 -52.73 29.42 18.92
N THR A 669 -53.84 28.73 19.21
CA THR A 669 -55.07 29.38 19.68
C THR A 669 -55.02 29.81 21.14
N TYR A 670 -54.20 29.21 22.01
CA TYR A 670 -54.07 29.62 23.43
C TYR A 670 -52.79 30.42 23.69
N LEU A 671 -51.83 30.39 22.77
CA LEU A 671 -50.53 31.04 22.91
C LEU A 671 -50.66 32.57 22.99
N ILE A 672 -49.99 33.17 23.98
CA ILE A 672 -49.76 34.62 24.05
C ILE A 672 -48.48 34.89 23.24
N ALA A 673 -48.65 35.24 21.96
CA ALA A 673 -47.55 35.33 20.99
C ALA A 673 -46.43 36.28 21.45
N GLU A 674 -46.77 37.46 21.96
CA GLU A 674 -45.81 38.45 22.48
C GLU A 674 -45.05 38.02 23.75
N LYS A 675 -45.35 36.86 24.32
CA LYS A 675 -44.64 36.25 25.47
C LYS A 675 -44.05 34.86 25.16
N SER A 676 -44.13 34.39 23.91
CA SER A 676 -43.87 32.99 23.57
C SER A 676 -42.96 32.82 22.36
N ASP A 677 -42.13 31.78 22.39
CA ASP A 677 -41.43 31.28 21.21
C ASP A 677 -42.40 30.62 20.20
N GLU A 678 -41.99 30.51 18.94
CA GLU A 678 -42.73 29.69 17.98
C GLU A 678 -42.78 28.22 18.41
N LEU A 679 -43.93 27.58 18.26
CA LEU A 679 -44.12 26.14 18.48
C LEU A 679 -43.25 25.32 17.51
N PHE A 680 -42.73 24.18 17.96
CA PHE A 680 -42.16 23.20 17.03
C PHE A 680 -43.25 22.67 16.10
N ARG A 681 -42.91 22.45 14.82
CA ARG A 681 -43.83 21.95 13.81
C ARG A 681 -43.23 20.79 13.05
N ASP A 682 -44.05 19.82 12.69
CA ASP A 682 -43.66 18.78 11.74
C ASP A 682 -43.61 19.32 10.29
N ARG A 683 -43.16 18.47 9.37
CA ARG A 683 -43.12 18.75 7.92
C ARG A 683 -44.49 19.08 7.30
N MET A 684 -45.61 18.85 8.00
CA MET A 684 -46.97 19.22 7.58
C MET A 684 -47.44 20.53 8.21
N GLY A 685 -46.61 21.18 9.05
CA GLY A 685 -46.92 22.43 9.75
C GLY A 685 -47.74 22.26 11.04
N LYS A 686 -48.01 21.02 11.46
CA LYS A 686 -48.77 20.74 12.68
C LYS A 686 -47.86 20.91 13.90
N ALA A 687 -48.39 21.50 14.97
CA ALA A 687 -47.66 21.64 16.24
C ALA A 687 -47.30 20.26 16.83
N VAL A 688 -46.04 20.10 17.22
CA VAL A 688 -45.49 18.89 17.83
C VAL A 688 -44.55 19.25 18.99
N LEU A 689 -44.13 18.25 19.75
CA LEU A 689 -43.07 18.36 20.76
C LEU A 689 -41.97 17.33 20.49
N PRO A 690 -40.69 17.74 20.40
CA PRO A 690 -39.57 16.82 20.38
C PRO A 690 -39.34 16.19 21.76
N LEU A 691 -38.51 15.15 21.82
CA LEU A 691 -38.04 14.52 23.04
C LEU A 691 -37.25 15.51 23.92
N GLY A 692 -37.39 15.43 25.23
CA GLY A 692 -36.83 16.41 26.18
C GLY A 692 -37.64 16.49 27.47
N THR A 693 -37.65 17.64 28.13
CA THR A 693 -38.46 17.87 29.34
C THR A 693 -39.25 19.18 29.21
N ILE A 694 -40.51 19.19 29.64
CA ILE A 694 -41.30 20.41 29.85
C ILE A 694 -41.52 20.67 31.35
N ALA A 695 -41.52 21.94 31.73
CA ALA A 695 -41.83 22.42 33.07
C ALA A 695 -43.01 23.40 33.02
N ILE A 696 -44.12 23.01 33.64
CA ILE A 696 -45.41 23.72 33.57
C ILE A 696 -45.71 24.38 34.92
N ARG A 697 -45.94 25.70 34.94
CA ARG A 697 -46.38 26.44 36.14
C ARG A 697 -47.37 27.55 35.80
N GLU A 698 -48.23 27.89 36.74
CA GLU A 698 -49.04 29.11 36.66
C GLU A 698 -48.17 30.33 37.00
N THR A 699 -48.02 31.28 36.08
CA THR A 699 -47.25 32.51 36.33
C THR A 699 -48.14 33.71 36.64
N LYS A 700 -49.45 33.60 36.37
CA LYS A 700 -50.46 34.59 36.72
C LYS A 700 -51.79 33.90 36.98
N ALA A 701 -52.33 34.07 38.19
CA ALA A 701 -53.69 33.64 38.51
C ALA A 701 -54.73 34.53 37.81
N ALA A 702 -55.95 34.03 37.66
CA ALA A 702 -57.06 34.80 37.10
C ALA A 702 -57.46 35.97 38.03
N GLU A 703 -58.15 36.98 37.48
CA GLU A 703 -58.57 38.15 38.25
C GLU A 703 -59.51 37.75 39.40
N GLY A 704 -59.19 38.20 40.62
CA GLY A 704 -59.90 37.83 41.86
C GLY A 704 -59.43 36.53 42.51
N TYR A 705 -58.47 35.81 41.92
CA TYR A 705 -57.85 34.62 42.51
C TYR A 705 -56.44 34.90 43.02
N LEU A 706 -56.05 34.18 44.07
CA LEU A 706 -54.67 34.15 44.55
C LEU A 706 -53.88 33.13 43.73
N LEU A 707 -52.57 33.39 43.52
CA LEU A 707 -51.63 32.38 43.07
C LEU A 707 -51.30 31.43 44.24
N GLN A 708 -52.31 30.73 44.74
CA GLN A 708 -52.29 29.77 45.85
C GLN A 708 -53.27 28.65 45.53
N GLY A 709 -52.99 27.42 45.95
CA GLY A 709 -53.80 26.25 45.59
C GLY A 709 -52.92 25.05 45.28
N TYR A 710 -53.23 24.28 44.24
CA TYR A 710 -52.51 23.04 43.93
C TYR A 710 -52.66 22.58 42.48
N VAL A 711 -51.84 21.62 42.08
CA VAL A 711 -51.91 20.92 40.79
C VAL A 711 -52.06 19.42 41.01
N ASP A 712 -53.11 18.85 40.42
CA ASP A 712 -53.38 17.41 40.36
C ASP A 712 -53.30 16.90 38.91
N ASP A 713 -53.14 15.60 38.71
CA ASP A 713 -53.32 14.96 37.39
C ASP A 713 -54.78 14.56 37.11
N ALA A 714 -55.01 13.90 35.95
CA ALA A 714 -56.30 13.40 35.50
C ALA A 714 -56.97 12.45 36.51
N ASP A 715 -56.17 11.66 37.23
CA ASP A 715 -56.62 10.66 38.21
C ASP A 715 -56.81 11.26 39.62
N GLY A 716 -56.52 12.56 39.79
CA GLY A 716 -56.68 13.29 41.05
C GLY A 716 -55.50 13.15 42.00
N ARG A 717 -54.33 12.74 41.50
CA ARG A 717 -53.11 12.64 42.30
C ARG A 717 -52.39 13.97 42.34
N ARG A 718 -52.01 14.40 43.54
CA ARG A 718 -51.28 15.63 43.82
C ARG A 718 -49.88 15.63 43.20
N LEU A 719 -49.66 16.47 42.20
CA LEU A 719 -48.35 16.72 41.58
C LEU A 719 -47.60 17.87 42.26
N ASN A 720 -48.35 18.84 42.80
CA ASN A 720 -47.79 20.06 43.38
C ASN A 720 -48.75 20.75 44.37
N ASN A 721 -48.23 21.24 45.50
CA ASN A 721 -48.99 21.97 46.53
C ASN A 721 -48.94 23.50 46.38
N TYR A 722 -48.36 24.02 45.29
CA TYR A 722 -48.36 25.45 44.96
C TYR A 722 -48.39 25.63 43.42
N PRO A 723 -49.37 26.32 42.83
CA PRO A 723 -49.56 26.33 41.37
C PRO A 723 -48.45 27.08 40.62
N GLY A 724 -47.69 27.94 41.28
CA GLY A 724 -46.55 28.64 40.70
C GLY A 724 -45.22 27.87 40.72
N GLU A 725 -45.17 26.70 41.37
CA GLU A 725 -44.03 25.78 41.27
C GLU A 725 -44.18 24.90 40.00
N SER A 726 -43.06 24.51 39.38
CA SER A 726 -43.09 23.73 38.13
C SER A 726 -43.49 22.28 38.35
N VAL A 727 -44.44 21.79 37.54
CA VAL A 727 -44.66 20.35 37.29
C VAL A 727 -43.74 19.93 36.15
N ILE A 728 -42.88 18.93 36.40
CA ILE A 728 -41.88 18.44 35.47
C ILE A 728 -42.39 17.19 34.74
N ILE A 729 -42.34 17.22 33.40
CA ILE A 729 -42.80 16.12 32.53
C ILE A 729 -41.74 15.83 31.46
N ASN A 730 -41.22 14.62 31.44
CA ASN A 730 -40.27 14.14 30.44
C ASN A 730 -41.01 13.58 29.22
N LEU A 731 -40.58 13.97 28.02
CA LEU A 731 -40.97 13.36 26.75
C LEU A 731 -39.86 12.40 26.31
N ALA A 732 -40.12 11.10 26.38
CA ALA A 732 -39.15 10.04 26.10
C ALA A 732 -39.61 9.08 24.98
N ASP A 733 -38.66 8.43 24.30
CA ASP A 733 -38.89 7.44 23.25
C ASP A 733 -39.59 6.20 23.84
N ASP A 734 -40.76 5.87 23.28
CA ASP A 734 -41.58 4.70 23.63
C ASP A 734 -41.67 3.70 22.45
N GLY A 735 -40.66 3.68 21.59
CA GLY A 735 -40.54 2.82 20.41
C GLY A 735 -40.85 3.56 19.12
N GLU A 736 -42.12 3.96 18.93
CA GLU A 736 -42.64 4.60 17.71
C GLU A 736 -43.13 6.05 17.92
N SER A 737 -43.31 6.48 19.17
CA SER A 737 -43.85 7.79 19.54
C SER A 737 -43.21 8.32 20.82
N ALA A 738 -43.26 9.63 21.04
CA ALA A 738 -42.84 10.22 22.29
C ALA A 738 -43.97 10.12 23.33
N SER A 739 -43.71 9.47 24.45
CA SER A 739 -44.64 9.40 25.58
C SER A 739 -44.28 10.41 26.67
N PHE A 740 -45.30 10.90 27.38
CA PHE A 740 -45.13 11.79 28.52
C PHE A 740 -44.94 10.97 29.81
N PHE A 741 -43.94 11.33 30.61
CA PHE A 741 -43.64 10.70 31.89
C PHE A 741 -43.50 11.76 32.97
N GLY A 742 -44.06 11.52 34.15
CA GLY A 742 -43.80 12.33 35.33
C GLY A 742 -42.33 12.25 35.77
N GLU A 743 -41.91 13.18 36.62
CA GLU A 743 -40.63 13.13 37.33
C GLU A 743 -40.43 11.83 38.13
N ASP A 744 -41.53 11.19 38.56
CA ASP A 744 -41.59 9.90 39.22
C ASP A 744 -41.55 8.68 38.26
N GLY A 745 -41.47 8.92 36.95
CA GLY A 745 -41.50 7.88 35.91
C GLY A 745 -42.89 7.38 35.54
N LEU A 746 -43.98 7.93 36.10
CA LEU A 746 -45.33 7.51 35.71
C LEU A 746 -45.67 7.96 34.28
N LYS A 747 -46.03 7.01 33.41
CA LYS A 747 -46.42 7.27 32.02
C LYS A 747 -47.85 7.81 31.93
N TYR A 748 -48.04 8.91 31.20
CA TYR A 748 -49.34 9.48 30.88
C TYR A 748 -49.72 9.23 29.41
N SER A 749 -50.89 8.65 29.16
CA SER A 749 -51.39 8.44 27.78
C SER A 749 -52.05 9.67 27.17
N ASN A 750 -52.58 10.59 27.98
CA ASN A 750 -53.20 11.85 27.58
C ASN A 750 -53.13 12.81 28.79
N PRO A 751 -52.03 13.58 28.97
CA PRO A 751 -51.79 14.29 30.22
C PRO A 751 -52.78 15.44 30.42
N VAL A 752 -53.48 15.41 31.55
CA VAL A 752 -54.34 16.52 32.00
C VAL A 752 -53.83 17.01 33.34
N PHE A 753 -53.47 18.29 33.42
CA PHE A 753 -52.98 18.95 34.63
C PHE A 753 -54.08 19.88 35.16
N ARG A 754 -54.69 19.51 36.28
CA ARG A 754 -55.76 20.27 36.92
C ARG A 754 -55.17 21.28 37.90
N VAL A 755 -55.24 22.56 37.54
CA VAL A 755 -54.65 23.66 38.32
C VAL A 755 -55.73 24.44 39.04
N THR A 756 -55.66 24.41 40.36
CA THR A 756 -56.65 24.98 41.26
C THR A 756 -56.11 26.26 41.88
N ASN A 757 -56.90 27.36 41.87
CA ASN A 757 -56.61 28.52 42.72
C ASN A 757 -57.61 28.70 43.85
N GLU A 758 -57.14 29.29 44.94
CA GLU A 758 -57.98 29.89 45.96
C GLU A 758 -58.52 31.25 45.51
N LEU A 759 -59.81 31.48 45.72
CA LEU A 759 -60.42 32.80 45.51
C LEU A 759 -59.92 33.78 46.58
N HIS A 760 -59.57 35.01 46.17
CA HIS A 760 -59.32 36.09 47.11
C HIS A 760 -60.66 36.59 47.68
N LYS A 761 -61.05 36.00 48.82
CA LYS A 761 -62.29 36.37 49.53
C LYS A 761 -62.15 37.73 50.19
N CYS A 762 -63.26 38.48 50.20
CA CYS A 762 -63.36 39.83 50.72
C CYS A 762 -63.93 39.81 52.15
N SER A 763 -63.79 40.93 52.87
CA SER A 763 -64.54 41.16 54.12
C SER A 763 -65.06 42.59 54.26
N ILE A 764 -66.13 42.73 55.06
CA ILE A 764 -66.66 44.01 55.53
C ILE A 764 -66.63 44.00 57.05
N GLN A 765 -65.78 44.84 57.64
CA GLN A 765 -65.80 45.16 59.05
C GLN A 765 -66.52 46.49 59.28
N ILE A 766 -67.35 46.56 60.32
CA ILE A 766 -67.99 47.80 60.76
C ILE A 766 -67.63 48.04 62.22
N MET A 767 -67.28 49.29 62.54
CA MET A 767 -67.13 49.82 63.88
C MET A 767 -68.29 50.79 64.14
N LYS A 768 -69.23 50.39 65.00
CA LYS A 768 -70.41 51.19 65.35
C LYS A 768 -70.16 51.97 66.62
N SER A 769 -70.36 53.28 66.56
CA SER A 769 -70.23 54.17 67.71
C SER A 769 -71.42 55.12 67.91
N THR A 770 -71.47 55.73 69.09
CA THR A 770 -72.31 56.89 69.41
C THR A 770 -71.81 58.17 68.73
N ALA A 771 -72.50 59.29 68.92
CA ALA A 771 -72.03 60.61 68.48
C ALA A 771 -70.80 61.12 69.27
N ASP A 772 -70.52 60.54 70.45
CA ASP A 772 -69.34 60.78 71.29
C ASP A 772 -68.33 59.61 71.24
N GLU A 773 -68.26 58.94 70.08
CA GLU A 773 -67.24 57.92 69.72
C GLU A 773 -67.18 56.66 70.62
N LYS A 774 -68.14 56.46 71.53
CA LYS A 774 -68.21 55.23 72.35
C LYS A 774 -68.76 54.05 71.54
N PRO A 775 -68.22 52.83 71.71
CA PRO A 775 -68.70 51.65 71.00
C PRO A 775 -70.15 51.32 71.35
N LEU A 776 -70.89 50.79 70.37
CA LEU A 776 -72.29 50.37 70.53
C LEU A 776 -72.47 48.88 70.27
N GLU A 777 -72.68 48.11 71.34
CA GLU A 777 -73.05 46.69 71.31
C GLU A 777 -74.53 46.47 70.89
N ASN A 778 -74.83 45.28 70.36
CA ASN A 778 -76.18 44.80 70.03
C ASN A 778 -76.92 45.60 68.92
N VAL A 779 -76.18 46.30 68.05
CA VAL A 779 -76.72 46.93 66.84
C VAL A 779 -76.70 45.90 65.71
N ILE A 780 -77.85 45.66 65.09
CA ILE A 780 -78.04 44.62 64.05
C ILE A 780 -77.84 45.22 62.67
N PHE A 781 -76.97 44.59 61.89
CA PHE A 781 -76.75 44.89 60.47
C PHE A 781 -77.16 43.71 59.60
N GLY A 782 -77.92 43.99 58.54
CA GLY A 782 -78.14 43.08 57.43
C GLY A 782 -77.19 43.41 56.28
N LEU A 783 -76.56 42.38 55.73
CA LEU A 783 -75.85 42.44 54.45
C LEU A 783 -76.73 41.79 53.37
N TYR A 784 -76.85 42.49 52.25
CA TYR A 784 -77.67 42.12 51.11
C TYR A 784 -76.80 42.05 49.85
N ASP A 785 -77.15 41.18 48.91
CA ASP A 785 -76.49 41.09 47.61
C ASP A 785 -76.98 42.16 46.61
N GLU A 786 -76.45 42.13 45.39
CA GLU A 786 -76.82 43.05 44.31
C GLU A 786 -78.32 43.00 43.95
N SER A 787 -78.98 41.84 44.10
CA SER A 787 -80.42 41.68 43.88
C SER A 787 -81.29 42.27 45.02
N ARG A 788 -80.65 42.76 46.09
CA ARG A 788 -81.25 43.17 47.36
C ARG A 788 -81.89 42.02 48.13
N GLN A 789 -81.45 40.78 47.90
CA GLN A 789 -81.76 39.67 48.79
C GLN A 789 -80.81 39.72 50.00
N LYS A 790 -81.36 39.49 51.20
CA LYS A 790 -80.56 39.46 52.44
C LYS A 790 -79.76 38.16 52.47
N ILE A 791 -78.44 38.26 52.59
CA ILE A 791 -77.52 37.12 52.58
C ILE A 791 -76.96 36.81 53.97
N LEU A 792 -76.74 37.82 54.81
CA LEU A 792 -76.22 37.67 56.17
C LEU A 792 -76.89 38.67 57.13
N GLU A 793 -76.97 38.30 58.40
CA GLU A 793 -77.30 39.18 59.52
C GLU A 793 -76.31 38.91 60.64
N SER A 794 -75.84 39.96 61.32
CA SER A 794 -75.13 39.82 62.59
C SER A 794 -75.24 41.12 63.40
N GLN A 795 -74.79 41.08 64.65
CA GLN A 795 -74.87 42.20 65.59
C GLN A 795 -73.49 42.59 66.12
N THR A 796 -73.34 43.85 66.51
CA THR A 796 -72.10 44.38 67.08
C THR A 796 -71.78 43.82 68.47
N ASN A 797 -70.50 43.56 68.72
CA ASN A 797 -69.97 43.11 70.02
C ASN A 797 -69.76 44.29 71.00
N GLN A 798 -69.19 44.00 72.18
CA GLN A 798 -68.91 45.00 73.23
C GLN A 798 -68.02 46.17 72.76
N ASP A 799 -67.16 45.93 71.78
CA ASP A 799 -66.29 46.93 71.14
C ASP A 799 -66.98 47.68 69.98
N GLY A 800 -68.28 47.47 69.79
CA GLY A 800 -69.05 48.01 68.67
C GLY A 800 -68.71 47.38 67.32
N ARG A 801 -67.95 46.29 67.30
CA ARG A 801 -67.39 45.66 66.10
C ARG A 801 -68.27 44.52 65.58
N ILE A 802 -68.35 44.40 64.27
CA ILE A 802 -68.96 43.30 63.52
C ILE A 802 -68.11 43.06 62.25
N ILE A 803 -67.98 41.80 61.82
CA ILE A 803 -67.24 41.43 60.61
C ILE A 803 -68.08 40.46 59.78
N PHE A 804 -68.30 40.76 58.51
CA PHE A 804 -68.77 39.85 57.48
C PHE A 804 -67.55 39.38 56.67
N SER A 805 -67.03 38.19 56.96
CA SER A 805 -65.85 37.60 56.32
C SER A 805 -66.21 36.52 55.30
N GLY A 806 -65.34 36.31 54.31
CA GLY A 806 -65.54 35.22 53.33
C GLY A 806 -66.50 35.59 52.19
N LEU A 807 -66.72 36.89 51.97
CA LEU A 807 -67.57 37.40 50.91
C LEU A 807 -66.90 37.20 49.55
N LEU A 808 -67.68 36.95 48.50
CA LEU A 808 -67.16 36.90 47.13
C LEU A 808 -66.89 38.34 46.63
N PRO A 809 -65.95 38.55 45.70
CA PRO A 809 -65.90 39.77 44.89
C PRO A 809 -67.28 40.07 44.27
N GLY A 810 -67.74 41.31 44.38
CA GLY A 810 -69.08 41.69 43.94
C GLY A 810 -69.63 42.93 44.62
N LYS A 811 -70.93 43.16 44.41
CA LYS A 811 -71.67 44.33 44.87
C LYS A 811 -72.64 43.95 45.97
N TYR A 812 -72.62 44.70 47.06
CA TYR A 812 -73.38 44.47 48.28
C TYR A 812 -74.09 45.73 48.76
N TRP A 813 -75.14 45.54 49.56
CA TRP A 813 -75.82 46.61 50.28
C TRP A 813 -75.82 46.33 51.78
N LEU A 814 -75.29 47.26 52.56
CA LEU A 814 -75.27 47.19 54.02
C LEU A 814 -76.39 48.05 54.61
N LYS A 815 -77.17 47.49 55.54
CA LYS A 815 -78.28 48.18 56.20
C LYS A 815 -78.26 47.96 57.71
N GLU A 816 -78.36 49.03 58.49
CA GLU A 816 -78.67 48.94 59.91
C GLU A 816 -80.18 48.64 60.06
N GLU A 817 -80.51 47.53 60.71
CA GLU A 817 -81.91 47.09 60.83
C GLU A 817 -82.48 47.35 62.23
N LYS A 818 -81.63 47.34 63.26
CA LYS A 818 -82.07 47.54 64.64
C LYS A 818 -80.96 48.16 65.49
N THR A 819 -81.34 49.15 66.30
CA THR A 819 -80.47 49.81 67.29
C THR A 819 -81.22 49.96 68.61
N GLY A 820 -80.51 50.24 69.70
CA GLY A 820 -81.08 50.39 71.04
C GLY A 820 -81.97 51.65 71.20
N ASN A 821 -82.84 51.65 72.22
CA ASN A 821 -83.75 52.76 72.50
C ASN A 821 -83.00 54.10 72.66
N GLY A 822 -83.36 55.09 71.83
CA GLY A 822 -82.80 56.45 71.87
C GLY A 822 -81.93 56.82 70.65
N ASN A 823 -81.56 55.86 69.81
CA ASN A 823 -80.68 56.07 68.66
C ASN A 823 -81.44 56.15 67.32
N GLN A 824 -80.92 56.93 66.35
CA GLN A 824 -81.42 56.92 64.97
C GLN A 824 -80.73 55.82 64.16
N LEU A 825 -81.52 55.04 63.41
CA LEU A 825 -81.02 54.12 62.38
C LEU A 825 -80.41 54.89 61.20
N LEU A 826 -79.42 54.30 60.53
CA LEU A 826 -79.05 54.68 59.15
C LEU A 826 -80.30 54.77 58.26
N LYS A 827 -80.53 55.94 57.66
CA LYS A 827 -81.75 56.23 56.89
C LYS A 827 -81.82 55.51 55.55
N GLU A 828 -80.67 55.24 54.92
CA GLU A 828 -80.57 54.58 53.62
C GLU A 828 -79.51 53.47 53.66
N PRO A 829 -79.72 52.33 52.96
CA PRO A 829 -78.70 51.31 52.79
C PRO A 829 -77.47 51.83 52.05
N MET A 830 -76.28 51.41 52.50
CA MET A 830 -74.99 51.78 51.90
C MET A 830 -74.59 50.78 50.82
N GLU A 831 -74.25 51.26 49.63
CA GLU A 831 -73.66 50.46 48.56
C GLU A 831 -72.16 50.19 48.84
N ILE A 832 -71.73 48.93 48.71
CA ILE A 832 -70.35 48.50 48.91
C ILE A 832 -69.93 47.63 47.72
N VAL A 833 -68.81 47.96 47.09
CA VAL A 833 -68.17 47.16 46.04
C VAL A 833 -66.87 46.57 46.58
N LEU A 834 -66.68 45.26 46.38
CA LEU A 834 -65.52 44.49 46.84
C LEU A 834 -64.90 43.70 45.66
N PRO A 835 -63.56 43.67 45.51
CA PRO A 835 -62.63 44.62 46.11
C PRO A 835 -62.91 46.05 45.64
N MET A 836 -62.55 47.04 46.46
CA MET A 836 -62.55 48.43 46.00
C MET A 836 -61.33 48.67 45.11
N VAL A 837 -61.55 49.08 43.88
CA VAL A 837 -60.50 49.48 42.94
C VAL A 837 -60.13 50.95 43.18
N LEU A 838 -58.83 51.23 43.25
CA LEU A 838 -58.26 52.53 43.60
C LEU A 838 -57.09 52.86 42.68
N THR A 839 -57.06 54.04 42.09
CA THR A 839 -55.84 54.56 41.46
C THR A 839 -54.80 54.94 42.51
N GLU A 840 -53.52 55.03 42.13
CA GLU A 840 -52.46 55.46 43.08
C GLU A 840 -52.74 56.84 43.68
N GLN A 841 -53.31 57.77 42.92
CA GLN A 841 -53.72 59.08 43.40
C GLN A 841 -54.83 59.00 44.47
N GLU A 842 -55.74 58.02 44.37
CA GLU A 842 -56.80 57.80 45.36
C GLU A 842 -56.26 57.16 46.64
N VAL A 843 -55.31 56.21 46.52
CA VAL A 843 -54.60 55.62 47.67
C VAL A 843 -53.87 56.70 48.46
N GLU A 844 -53.12 57.58 47.78
CA GLU A 844 -52.42 58.70 48.43
C GLU A 844 -53.38 59.72 49.05
N LYS A 845 -54.43 60.11 48.33
CA LYS A 845 -55.43 61.08 48.79
C LYS A 845 -56.22 60.59 50.01
N LEU A 846 -56.57 59.31 50.04
CA LEU A 846 -57.29 58.67 51.14
C LEU A 846 -56.36 58.20 52.26
N LYS A 847 -55.02 58.31 52.07
CA LYS A 847 -53.98 57.82 52.98
C LYS A 847 -54.14 56.34 53.34
N ILE A 848 -54.50 55.53 52.36
CA ILE A 848 -54.73 54.09 52.60
C ILE A 848 -53.37 53.40 52.77
N ASP A 849 -53.26 52.55 53.79
CA ASP A 849 -52.06 51.74 54.00
C ASP A 849 -51.89 50.75 52.83
N LYS A 850 -50.81 50.94 52.06
CA LYS A 850 -50.45 50.06 50.94
C LYS A 850 -50.20 48.60 51.37
N SER A 851 -49.96 48.31 52.66
CA SER A 851 -49.86 46.94 53.17
C SER A 851 -51.18 46.16 53.11
N GLN A 852 -52.32 46.85 53.06
CA GLN A 852 -53.68 46.28 52.99
C GLN A 852 -54.20 46.18 51.55
N LEU A 853 -53.39 46.54 50.55
CA LEU A 853 -53.77 46.62 49.15
C LEU A 853 -53.05 45.58 48.30
N VAL A 854 -53.79 44.92 47.41
CA VAL A 854 -53.20 44.13 46.32
C VAL A 854 -53.00 45.05 45.13
N TYR A 855 -51.77 45.17 44.62
CA TYR A 855 -51.52 45.90 43.38
C TYR A 855 -51.81 45.02 42.16
N ASP A 856 -52.59 45.53 41.22
CA ASP A 856 -52.81 44.91 39.91
C ASP A 856 -51.95 45.63 38.86
N GLU A 857 -50.84 45.00 38.50
CA GLU A 857 -49.88 45.56 37.52
C GLU A 857 -50.49 45.73 36.12
N ASN A 858 -51.51 44.95 35.74
CA ASN A 858 -52.10 45.02 34.40
C ASN A 858 -53.01 46.25 34.27
N GLN A 859 -53.78 46.52 35.32
CA GLN A 859 -54.71 47.65 35.38
C GLN A 859 -54.07 48.92 35.96
N GLN A 860 -52.88 48.82 36.56
CA GLN A 860 -52.16 49.91 37.26
C GLN A 860 -53.00 50.52 38.41
N VAL A 861 -53.70 49.66 39.15
CA VAL A 861 -54.61 50.02 40.26
C VAL A 861 -54.34 49.16 41.49
N PHE A 862 -54.74 49.65 42.65
CA PHE A 862 -54.77 48.91 43.89
C PHE A 862 -56.17 48.37 44.16
N LYS A 863 -56.26 47.16 44.73
CA LYS A 863 -57.51 46.47 45.08
C LYS A 863 -57.54 46.22 46.58
N LEU A 864 -58.55 46.78 47.25
CA LEU A 864 -58.81 46.63 48.69
C LEU A 864 -59.91 45.59 48.91
N TYR A 865 -59.53 44.38 49.31
CA TYR A 865 -60.45 43.25 49.53
C TYR A 865 -61.15 43.30 50.90
N ASP A 866 -60.47 43.86 51.91
CA ASP A 866 -61.00 44.04 53.26
C ASP A 866 -61.40 45.50 53.50
N ARG A 867 -62.68 45.74 53.74
CA ARG A 867 -63.22 47.10 53.96
C ARG A 867 -63.63 47.29 55.41
N ILE A 868 -63.01 48.25 56.07
CA ILE A 868 -63.47 48.77 57.38
C ILE A 868 -64.43 49.94 57.13
N PHE A 869 -65.45 50.11 57.98
CA PHE A 869 -66.35 51.26 57.98
C PHE A 869 -66.61 51.75 59.40
N GLU A 870 -66.52 53.05 59.65
CA GLU A 870 -66.85 53.66 60.93
C GLU A 870 -68.20 54.38 60.84
N ILE A 871 -69.16 53.96 61.67
CA ILE A 871 -70.56 54.38 61.55
C ILE A 871 -71.04 54.95 62.88
N SER A 872 -71.14 56.28 62.96
CA SER A 872 -71.66 57.00 64.13
C SER A 872 -73.16 57.30 64.02
N ASN A 873 -73.87 57.33 65.14
CA ASN A 873 -75.30 57.73 65.22
C ASN A 873 -75.58 59.20 64.84
N ALA A 874 -74.54 60.02 64.61
CA ALA A 874 -74.71 61.41 64.16
C ALA A 874 -75.16 61.56 62.69
N GLY A 875 -75.25 60.45 61.93
CA GLY A 875 -75.65 60.46 60.52
C GLY A 875 -74.52 60.81 59.54
N ASN A 876 -73.30 61.03 60.03
CA ASN A 876 -72.11 61.20 59.21
C ASN A 876 -71.49 59.83 58.91
N LEU A 877 -71.44 59.46 57.63
CA LEU A 877 -70.59 58.38 57.14
C LEU A 877 -69.16 58.90 57.02
N VAL A 878 -68.25 58.42 57.87
CA VAL A 878 -66.82 58.65 57.70
C VAL A 878 -66.29 57.54 56.78
N LEU A 879 -65.76 57.92 55.62
CA LEU A 879 -65.03 56.99 54.75
C LEU A 879 -63.78 56.51 55.51
N PRO A 880 -63.43 55.21 55.44
CA PRO A 880 -62.43 54.63 56.32
C PRO A 880 -61.08 55.36 56.30
N MET A 881 -60.63 55.75 57.48
CA MET A 881 -59.20 55.94 57.73
C MET A 881 -58.63 54.58 58.10
N THR A 882 -57.89 53.94 57.19
CA THR A 882 -57.00 52.83 57.59
C THR A 882 -55.94 53.40 58.52
N GLY A 883 -55.80 52.82 59.71
CA GLY A 883 -55.20 53.50 60.87
C GLY A 883 -53.79 54.06 60.66
N GLY A 884 -53.63 55.34 61.01
CA GLY A 884 -52.35 56.02 61.16
C GLY A 884 -52.49 57.15 62.19
N ASP A 885 -51.54 57.23 63.12
CA ASP A 885 -51.43 58.24 64.20
C ASP A 885 -52.46 58.15 65.34
N GLY A 886 -52.38 57.05 66.10
CA GLY A 886 -53.04 56.86 67.41
C GLY A 886 -52.08 56.31 68.47
N LEU A 887 -50.94 56.98 68.71
CA LEU A 887 -49.94 56.57 69.72
C LEU A 887 -50.48 56.76 71.15
N VAL A 888 -51.20 55.76 71.66
CA VAL A 888 -51.50 55.64 73.09
C VAL A 888 -50.53 54.64 73.72
N LEU A 889 -49.56 55.14 74.52
CA LEU A 889 -48.73 54.26 75.36
C LEU A 889 -49.64 53.60 76.40
N PRO A 890 -49.79 52.26 76.37
CA PRO A 890 -48.95 51.44 77.25
C PRO A 890 -48.37 50.14 76.66
N ASP A 891 -48.80 49.67 75.48
CA ASP A 891 -48.54 48.27 75.05
C ASP A 891 -47.15 47.99 74.47
N ILE A 892 -46.34 49.03 74.19
CA ILE A 892 -44.96 48.88 73.70
C ILE A 892 -44.03 48.23 74.75
N LEU A 893 -44.43 48.17 76.02
CA LEU A 893 -43.66 47.54 77.10
C LEU A 893 -43.69 46.00 77.12
N PHE A 894 -44.58 45.34 76.36
CA PHE A 894 -44.58 43.86 76.27
C PHE A 894 -43.81 43.30 75.06
N LEU A 895 -43.73 44.03 73.94
CA LEU A 895 -43.00 43.56 72.74
C LEU A 895 -41.47 43.76 72.82
N ALA A 896 -41.00 44.74 73.60
CA ALA A 896 -39.57 44.90 73.88
C ALA A 896 -38.98 43.77 74.76
N ALA A 897 -39.81 43.10 75.57
CA ALA A 897 -39.39 41.98 76.42
C ALA A 897 -39.27 40.66 75.63
N ALA A 898 -40.11 40.45 74.60
CA ALA A 898 -40.08 39.24 73.77
C ALA A 898 -38.84 39.18 72.86
N LEU A 899 -38.42 40.31 72.29
CA LEU A 899 -37.28 40.35 71.35
C LEU A 899 -35.93 40.08 72.05
N LEU A 900 -35.78 40.48 73.32
CA LEU A 900 -34.57 40.21 74.11
C LEU A 900 -34.46 38.73 74.56
N LEU A 901 -35.58 38.02 74.68
CA LEU A 901 -35.59 36.58 74.98
C LEU A 901 -35.10 35.74 73.80
N ILE A 902 -35.44 36.11 72.56
CA ILE A 902 -35.02 35.37 71.35
C ILE A 902 -33.51 35.54 71.09
N ILE A 903 -32.96 36.74 71.28
CA ILE A 903 -31.51 37.00 71.16
C ILE A 903 -30.72 36.27 72.26
N GLY A 904 -31.30 36.10 73.46
CA GLY A 904 -30.72 35.30 74.54
C GLY A 904 -30.65 33.80 74.23
N VAL A 905 -31.69 33.23 73.63
CA VAL A 905 -31.75 31.78 73.29
C VAL A 905 -30.77 31.43 72.17
N CYS A 906 -30.71 32.21 71.09
CA CYS A 906 -29.74 31.98 70.01
C CYS A 906 -28.28 32.05 70.50
N SER A 907 -27.99 32.96 71.45
CA SER A 907 -26.66 33.08 72.09
C SER A 907 -26.30 31.90 73.00
N PHE A 908 -27.30 31.21 73.56
CA PHE A 908 -27.10 30.03 74.43
C PHE A 908 -26.87 28.74 73.62
N VAL A 909 -27.58 28.58 72.49
CA VAL A 909 -27.40 27.42 71.59
C VAL A 909 -26.03 27.43 70.92
N TYR A 910 -25.56 28.59 70.44
CA TYR A 910 -24.23 28.71 69.80
C TYR A 910 -23.06 28.43 70.77
N ARG A 911 -23.26 28.60 72.09
CA ARG A 911 -22.23 28.33 73.11
C ARG A 911 -22.17 26.89 73.63
N LYS A 912 -23.18 26.04 73.35
CA LYS A 912 -23.13 24.61 73.70
C LYS A 912 -22.62 23.70 72.58
N GLY A 913 -22.69 24.12 71.31
CA GLY A 913 -22.20 23.36 70.16
C GLY A 913 -20.67 23.26 70.00
N LYS A 914 -19.88 23.83 70.93
CA LYS A 914 -18.40 23.84 70.87
C LYS A 914 -17.71 23.11 72.04
N ILE A 915 -18.44 22.33 72.83
CA ILE A 915 -17.89 21.53 73.96
C ILE A 915 -18.44 20.10 73.94
N THR A 916 -18.17 19.36 72.85
CA THR A 916 -18.17 17.88 72.71
C THR A 916 -17.69 17.54 71.29
N ALA A 917 -16.84 16.52 71.09
CA ALA A 917 -16.07 16.24 69.87
C ALA A 917 -14.95 17.28 69.61
N ARG A 918 -13.67 17.15 70.01
CA ARG A 918 -12.85 16.06 70.62
C ARG A 918 -13.55 14.82 71.15
#